data_AF-A0A7S0YJP3-F1
#
_entry.id   AF-A0A7S0YJP3-F1
#
_cell.length_a   1.000
_cell.length_b   1.000
_cell.length_c   1.000
_cell.angle_alpha   90.00
_cell.angle_beta   90.00
_cell.angle_gamma   90.00
#
_symmetry.space_group_name_H-M   'P 1'
#
loop_
_entity.id
_entity.type
_entity.pdbx_description
1 polymer ?
#
loop_
_entity_poly.entity_id
_entity_poly.type
_entity_poly.pdbx_seq_one_letter_code
_entity_poly.pdbx_strand_id
1 'polypeptide(L)'
;MASLVEWINQNGGNIHEGLNLFSEQPGGDRTVIATKDIEENTILMKIPVSLTISYAEESDLKGKERSCRAEVSEVLRKHFSEHQISNAPFVATTLAVLSEILQVQKYGASSVDASRWGPYLSSLPSETPDCLMNWSDVEREMLVGTALDPSWDDPTVESASKKHEAVAAAMAKGAKKAKSTAAAVAASVKLSGGSIQDFSTDVQRFFSHMVKPVTDANPSLWPVPKDATSLLPYCARVAALVQSRAFHVNAVNWIHDTTTEGQQLFMVPGIDMVNHAAHKRRRNAVMELQGFQASSLKGLEGKENANEAKEEPCFTLRATKFIAAGSEILHSYGELSDSQLLQTYGFVAVQSASSSSLSSPPSQTPKEAENEDENDDDDEEVSYEGVASNPSNYCLIPWSAVQQQTQSLLVALSKAPGSASKTFKLALKPGVLESKIAFLAHHGILQQVAPKRTNFVLAFDSDAVAEANSSTAVGVRRAVGIVSMDPAARGGVAGVAGAAVPLAVAEKKEEEEEAEKKSKSKDEKQKEKDEKSEKKIKRKRSVPIPSELMNAVQVLLLGANEFKELVDEISAADEDEEIEKGLPPPRLDLGASLLEDEEFRELVLACLTQTLLAVSKASPTTYEEDLIEYMKLIDSSSSSLSPQEQKMRRRQAMALHVRLGEKEVLKLAKFSFVRQFAEFFKSLAEEEAEDEDEDEDEEEE
;
A
#
# COMPACT_ATOMS: atom_id res chain seq x y z
N MET A 1 -2.82 -34.18 7.09
CA MET A 1 -1.88 -33.60 6.11
C MET A 1 -2.10 -34.19 4.73
N ALA A 2 -1.89 -35.49 4.50
CA ALA A 2 -2.33 -36.18 3.27
C ALA A 2 -3.82 -35.92 2.95
N SER A 3 -4.63 -35.78 4.01
CA SER A 3 -6.05 -35.45 3.95
C SER A 3 -6.40 -34.16 3.20
N LEU A 4 -5.58 -33.09 3.21
CA LEU A 4 -5.91 -31.84 2.52
C LEU A 4 -5.69 -31.99 1.02
N VAL A 5 -4.51 -32.46 0.61
CA VAL A 5 -4.17 -32.65 -0.81
C VAL A 5 -5.12 -33.64 -1.46
N GLU A 6 -5.40 -34.76 -0.79
CA GLU A 6 -6.37 -35.74 -1.25
C GLU A 6 -7.77 -35.14 -1.40
N TRP A 7 -8.24 -34.36 -0.41
CA TRP A 7 -9.53 -33.68 -0.47
C TRP A 7 -9.61 -32.68 -1.64
N ILE A 8 -8.58 -31.86 -1.86
CA ILE A 8 -8.54 -30.91 -2.99
C ILE A 8 -8.65 -31.69 -4.32
N ASN A 9 -7.81 -32.73 -4.49
CA ASN A 9 -7.78 -33.52 -5.72
C ASN A 9 -9.09 -34.26 -5.99
N GLN A 10 -9.74 -34.80 -4.95
CA GLN A 10 -11.03 -35.49 -5.06
C GLN A 10 -12.19 -34.56 -5.43
N ASN A 11 -12.07 -33.26 -5.17
CA ASN A 11 -13.12 -32.29 -5.41
C ASN A 11 -12.78 -31.34 -6.58
N GLY A 12 -12.08 -31.85 -7.60
CA GLY A 12 -11.84 -31.13 -8.86
C GLY A 12 -10.66 -30.15 -8.83
N GLY A 13 -9.99 -29.99 -7.69
CA GLY A 13 -8.73 -29.28 -7.60
C GLY A 13 -7.53 -30.12 -8.04
N ASN A 14 -6.36 -29.48 -8.09
CA ASN A 14 -5.10 -30.15 -8.37
C ASN A 14 -3.97 -29.49 -7.59
N ILE A 15 -3.20 -30.27 -6.84
CA ILE A 15 -1.93 -29.85 -6.25
C ILE A 15 -0.81 -30.62 -6.97
N HIS A 16 0.18 -29.90 -7.48
CA HIS A 16 1.33 -30.50 -8.15
C HIS A 16 2.09 -31.43 -7.19
N GLU A 17 2.40 -32.65 -7.64
CA GLU A 17 3.07 -33.69 -6.81
C GLU A 17 4.47 -33.29 -6.32
N GLY A 18 5.07 -32.29 -6.98
CA GLY A 18 6.35 -31.71 -6.58
C GLY A 18 6.25 -30.68 -5.44
N LEU A 19 5.13 -30.58 -4.73
CA LEU A 19 4.93 -29.61 -3.64
C LEU A 19 4.76 -30.31 -2.30
N ASN A 20 5.39 -29.74 -1.27
CA ASN A 20 5.08 -30.02 0.13
C ASN A 20 4.47 -28.76 0.76
N LEU A 21 3.16 -28.81 1.06
CA LEU A 21 2.42 -27.67 1.61
C LEU A 21 2.71 -27.38 3.10
N PHE A 22 3.37 -28.30 3.81
CA PHE A 22 3.50 -28.26 5.27
C PHE A 22 4.97 -28.37 5.70
N SER A 23 5.89 -27.81 4.92
CA SER A 23 7.29 -27.77 5.35
C SER A 23 7.45 -26.79 6.51
N GLU A 24 8.12 -27.22 7.58
CA GLU A 24 8.42 -26.35 8.71
C GLU A 24 9.77 -25.65 8.47
N GLN A 25 9.80 -24.34 8.65
CA GLN A 25 11.02 -23.53 8.62
C GLN A 25 11.65 -23.49 10.02
N PRO A 26 12.96 -23.17 10.12
CA PRO A 26 13.58 -22.82 11.40
C PRO A 26 12.77 -21.70 12.07
N GLY A 27 12.15 -21.99 13.21
CA GLY A 27 11.21 -21.08 13.90
C GLY A 27 9.77 -21.58 13.98
N GLY A 28 9.43 -22.68 13.30
CA GLY A 28 8.12 -23.33 13.38
C GLY A 28 7.06 -22.75 12.43
N ASP A 29 7.40 -21.70 11.68
CA ASP A 29 6.55 -21.17 10.62
C ASP A 29 6.43 -22.22 9.49
N ARG A 30 5.22 -22.34 8.92
CA ARG A 30 4.96 -23.27 7.82
C ARG A 30 5.22 -22.58 6.48
N THR A 31 5.69 -23.35 5.51
CA THR A 31 5.80 -22.91 4.12
C THR A 31 5.54 -24.02 3.12
N VAL A 32 5.40 -23.62 1.86
CA VAL A 32 5.34 -24.50 0.70
C VAL A 32 6.72 -24.58 0.06
N ILE A 33 7.25 -25.79 -0.09
CA ILE A 33 8.52 -26.03 -0.80
C ILE A 33 8.32 -26.94 -2.02
N ALA A 34 9.20 -26.79 -3.01
CA ALA A 34 9.36 -27.75 -4.08
C ALA A 34 10.09 -29.01 -3.57
N THR A 35 9.56 -30.20 -3.83
CA THR A 35 10.21 -31.49 -3.48
C THR A 35 11.03 -32.06 -4.63
N LYS A 36 10.88 -31.51 -5.83
CA LYS A 36 11.64 -31.79 -7.05
C LYS A 36 11.73 -30.51 -7.87
N ASP A 37 12.58 -30.49 -8.89
CA ASP A 37 12.67 -29.36 -9.80
C ASP A 37 11.33 -29.14 -10.52
N ILE A 38 10.93 -27.88 -10.65
CA ILE A 38 9.69 -27.45 -11.28
C ILE A 38 10.02 -26.45 -12.40
N GLU A 39 9.55 -26.76 -13.60
CA GLU A 39 9.73 -25.91 -14.77
C GLU A 39 8.90 -24.63 -14.68
N GLU A 40 9.38 -23.59 -15.35
CA GLU A 40 8.63 -22.36 -15.56
C GLU A 40 7.27 -22.64 -16.22
N ASN A 41 6.26 -21.84 -15.90
CA ASN A 41 4.87 -21.94 -16.37
C ASN A 41 4.10 -23.18 -15.90
N THR A 42 4.70 -24.04 -15.07
CA THR A 42 4.00 -25.17 -14.44
C THR A 42 2.88 -24.69 -13.53
N ILE A 43 1.68 -25.28 -13.64
CA ILE A 43 0.59 -25.05 -12.69
C ILE A 43 0.94 -25.79 -11.40
N LEU A 44 1.18 -25.02 -10.34
CA LEU A 44 1.51 -25.50 -9.01
C LEU A 44 0.25 -25.95 -8.27
N MET A 45 -0.81 -25.16 -8.34
CA MET A 45 -2.10 -25.45 -7.72
C MET A 45 -3.24 -24.95 -8.61
N LYS A 46 -4.35 -25.71 -8.66
CA LYS A 46 -5.62 -25.31 -9.28
C LYS A 46 -6.74 -25.59 -8.27
N ILE A 47 -7.41 -24.55 -7.80
CA ILE A 47 -8.44 -24.61 -6.75
C ILE A 47 -9.76 -24.06 -7.32
N PRO A 48 -10.76 -24.92 -7.60
CA PRO A 48 -12.08 -24.47 -8.02
C PRO A 48 -12.69 -23.51 -6.99
N VAL A 49 -13.42 -22.49 -7.46
CA VAL A 49 -14.09 -21.53 -6.57
C VAL A 49 -15.07 -22.25 -5.63
N SER A 50 -15.67 -23.37 -6.06
CA SER A 50 -16.53 -24.20 -5.22
C SER A 50 -15.83 -24.82 -3.99
N LEU A 51 -14.49 -24.85 -3.93
CA LEU A 51 -13.70 -25.30 -2.76
C LEU A 51 -13.33 -24.18 -1.79
N THR A 52 -13.53 -22.92 -2.17
CA THR A 52 -13.19 -21.77 -1.32
C THR A 52 -14.27 -21.48 -0.30
N ILE A 53 -13.89 -20.78 0.78
CA ILE A 53 -14.85 -20.18 1.73
C ILE A 53 -14.91 -18.68 1.48
N SER A 54 -16.06 -18.19 1.03
CA SER A 54 -16.32 -16.79 0.74
C SER A 54 -17.79 -16.45 0.97
N TYR A 55 -18.05 -15.15 1.11
CA TYR A 55 -19.38 -14.59 0.96
C TYR A 55 -19.49 -13.94 -0.41
N ALA A 56 -20.39 -14.45 -1.24
CA ALA A 56 -20.72 -13.86 -2.54
C ALA A 56 -22.23 -13.55 -2.58
N GLU A 57 -22.60 -12.42 -3.19
CA GLU A 57 -24.02 -12.14 -3.44
C GLU A 57 -24.58 -13.11 -4.49
N GLU A 58 -25.86 -13.42 -4.38
CA GLU A 58 -26.52 -14.45 -5.21
C GLU A 58 -26.57 -14.06 -6.70
N SER A 59 -26.43 -12.76 -7.00
CA SER A 59 -26.23 -12.24 -8.36
C SER A 59 -24.93 -12.73 -9.01
N ASP A 60 -23.91 -13.00 -8.19
CA ASP A 60 -22.54 -13.19 -8.66
C ASP A 60 -22.23 -14.67 -8.94
N LEU A 61 -22.98 -15.59 -8.33
CA LEU A 61 -22.85 -17.04 -8.51
C LEU A 61 -24.08 -17.60 -9.20
N LYS A 62 -24.06 -17.63 -10.55
CA LYS A 62 -25.05 -18.37 -11.35
C LYS A 62 -24.82 -19.89 -11.22
N GLY A 63 -25.07 -20.48 -10.05
CA GLY A 63 -24.87 -21.91 -9.80
C GLY A 63 -25.38 -22.41 -8.45
N LYS A 64 -25.64 -23.72 -8.34
CA LYS A 64 -26.01 -24.41 -7.07
C LYS A 64 -24.83 -24.58 -6.11
N GLU A 65 -23.63 -24.17 -6.49
CA GLU A 65 -22.41 -24.35 -5.71
C GLU A 65 -22.23 -23.18 -4.76
N ARG A 66 -22.45 -23.46 -3.47
CA ARG A 66 -22.39 -22.47 -2.41
C ARG A 66 -21.00 -22.48 -1.76
N SER A 67 -20.41 -21.29 -1.62
CA SER A 67 -19.10 -21.09 -1.00
C SER A 67 -19.14 -21.10 0.55
N CYS A 68 -20.34 -21.05 1.14
CA CYS A 68 -20.57 -21.40 2.55
C CYS A 68 -21.93 -22.08 2.71
N ARG A 69 -22.29 -22.51 3.93
CA ARG A 69 -23.64 -23.02 4.21
C ARG A 69 -24.73 -22.03 3.78
N ALA A 70 -25.78 -22.56 3.19
CA ALA A 70 -26.88 -21.79 2.64
C ALA A 70 -27.57 -20.93 3.69
N GLU A 71 -27.78 -21.53 4.86
CA GLU A 71 -28.42 -20.93 6.01
C GLU A 71 -27.59 -19.74 6.52
N VAL A 72 -26.26 -19.86 6.49
CA VAL A 72 -25.35 -18.78 6.87
C VAL A 72 -25.45 -17.63 5.86
N SER A 73 -25.38 -17.94 4.55
CA SER A 73 -25.51 -16.92 3.50
C SER A 73 -26.82 -16.14 3.60
N GLU A 74 -27.95 -16.84 3.82
CA GLU A 74 -29.27 -16.22 3.93
C GLU A 74 -29.38 -15.31 5.15
N VAL A 75 -28.91 -15.77 6.32
CA VAL A 75 -28.89 -14.98 7.56
C VAL A 75 -28.04 -13.72 7.39
N LEU A 76 -26.84 -13.83 6.82
CA LEU A 76 -25.94 -12.70 6.61
C LEU A 76 -26.54 -11.67 5.65
N ARG A 77 -27.12 -12.14 4.53
CA ARG A 77 -27.79 -11.26 3.55
C ARG A 77 -28.93 -10.49 4.17
N LYS A 78 -29.79 -11.17 4.94
CA LYS A 78 -30.88 -10.52 5.66
C LYS A 78 -30.33 -9.48 6.65
N HIS A 79 -29.33 -9.85 7.45
CA HIS A 79 -28.77 -8.94 8.44
C HIS A 79 -28.14 -7.69 7.81
N PHE A 80 -27.34 -7.85 6.75
CA PHE A 80 -26.65 -6.74 6.10
C PHE A 80 -27.58 -5.80 5.36
N SER A 81 -28.60 -6.34 4.69
CA SER A 81 -29.64 -5.51 4.03
C SER A 81 -30.45 -4.71 5.05
N GLU A 82 -30.79 -5.29 6.20
CA GLU A 82 -31.51 -4.60 7.28
C GLU A 82 -30.69 -3.48 7.96
N HIS A 83 -29.36 -3.64 8.05
CA HIS A 83 -28.49 -2.73 8.81
C HIS A 83 -27.60 -1.83 7.95
N GLN A 84 -27.68 -1.92 6.62
CA GLN A 84 -26.88 -1.13 5.66
C GLN A 84 -25.36 -1.20 5.95
N ILE A 85 -24.85 -2.40 6.26
CA ILE A 85 -23.45 -2.60 6.61
C ILE A 85 -22.58 -2.54 5.33
N SER A 86 -21.78 -1.49 5.20
CA SER A 86 -20.89 -1.25 4.04
C SER A 86 -19.69 -2.20 3.97
N ASN A 87 -19.21 -2.73 5.12
CA ASN A 87 -18.07 -3.65 5.20
C ASN A 87 -18.52 -5.14 5.17
N ALA A 88 -19.42 -5.46 4.24
CA ALA A 88 -20.01 -6.79 4.13
C ALA A 88 -18.98 -7.93 3.97
N PRO A 89 -17.92 -7.82 3.15
CA PRO A 89 -17.14 -9.01 2.78
C PRO A 89 -16.31 -9.58 3.94
N PHE A 90 -15.59 -8.74 4.68
CA PHE A 90 -14.74 -9.21 5.79
C PHE A 90 -15.56 -9.80 6.93
N VAL A 91 -16.62 -9.10 7.33
CA VAL A 91 -17.52 -9.56 8.40
C VAL A 91 -18.21 -10.85 7.99
N ALA A 92 -18.72 -10.94 6.76
CA ALA A 92 -19.40 -12.14 6.30
C ALA A 92 -18.46 -13.34 6.14
N THR A 93 -17.28 -13.16 5.54
CA THR A 93 -16.30 -14.25 5.43
C THR A 93 -15.83 -14.69 6.82
N THR A 94 -15.63 -13.75 7.77
CA THR A 94 -15.35 -14.08 9.18
C THR A 94 -16.47 -14.92 9.80
N LEU A 95 -17.73 -14.52 9.64
CA LEU A 95 -18.89 -15.25 10.18
C LEU A 95 -19.06 -16.62 9.51
N ALA A 96 -18.81 -16.73 8.21
CA ALA A 96 -18.83 -17.99 7.47
C ALA A 96 -17.77 -18.96 7.97
N VAL A 97 -16.50 -18.54 8.04
CA VAL A 97 -15.40 -19.36 8.55
C VAL A 97 -15.63 -19.73 10.02
N LEU A 98 -16.13 -18.80 10.84
CA LEU A 98 -16.45 -19.03 12.24
C LEU A 98 -17.54 -20.11 12.39
N SER A 99 -18.59 -20.04 11.57
CA SER A 99 -19.64 -21.08 11.57
C SER A 99 -19.03 -22.44 11.27
N GLU A 100 -18.27 -22.58 10.18
CA GLU A 100 -17.68 -23.86 9.77
C GLU A 100 -16.73 -24.44 10.84
N ILE A 101 -15.90 -23.61 11.48
CA ILE A 101 -15.01 -24.04 12.57
C ILE A 101 -15.81 -24.56 13.77
N LEU A 102 -16.86 -23.84 14.20
CA LEU A 102 -17.68 -24.26 15.33
C LEU A 102 -18.45 -25.56 15.06
N GLN A 103 -18.87 -25.79 13.81
CA GLN A 103 -19.51 -27.04 13.40
C GLN A 103 -18.51 -28.21 13.44
N VAL A 104 -17.27 -28.00 12.97
CA VAL A 104 -16.17 -28.97 13.09
C VAL A 104 -15.89 -29.32 14.55
N GLN A 105 -15.88 -28.34 15.46
CA GLN A 105 -15.68 -28.60 16.88
C GLN A 105 -16.84 -29.37 17.53
N LYS A 106 -18.08 -29.04 17.14
CA LYS A 106 -19.28 -29.67 17.70
C LYS A 106 -19.45 -31.13 17.26
N TYR A 107 -19.18 -31.43 15.98
CA TYR A 107 -19.47 -32.72 15.36
C TYR A 107 -18.22 -33.57 15.08
N GLY A 108 -17.02 -32.98 15.19
CA GLY A 108 -15.74 -33.60 14.85
C GLY A 108 -15.41 -33.47 13.36
N ALA A 109 -14.13 -33.34 13.03
CA ALA A 109 -13.66 -33.12 11.65
C ALA A 109 -13.97 -34.27 10.68
N SER A 110 -14.16 -35.50 11.19
CA SER A 110 -14.49 -36.67 10.38
C SER A 110 -16.00 -36.86 10.15
N SER A 111 -16.85 -36.04 10.79
CA SER A 111 -18.28 -36.13 10.56
C SER A 111 -18.64 -35.47 9.23
N VAL A 112 -19.34 -36.21 8.37
CA VAL A 112 -19.88 -35.70 7.09
C VAL A 112 -20.79 -34.49 7.33
N ASP A 113 -21.43 -34.42 8.50
CA ASP A 113 -22.35 -33.35 8.89
C ASP A 113 -21.64 -32.12 9.49
N ALA A 114 -20.32 -32.17 9.73
CA ALA A 114 -19.59 -31.09 10.37
C ALA A 114 -19.34 -29.91 9.42
N SER A 115 -18.50 -30.13 8.41
CA SER A 115 -18.15 -29.14 7.40
C SER A 115 -17.48 -29.83 6.24
N ARG A 116 -17.87 -29.49 5.00
CA ARG A 116 -17.17 -30.00 3.80
C ARG A 116 -15.72 -29.51 3.72
N TRP A 117 -15.40 -28.42 4.42
CA TRP A 117 -14.05 -27.85 4.51
C TRP A 117 -13.26 -28.39 5.71
N GLY A 118 -13.74 -29.41 6.42
CA GLY A 118 -13.07 -30.00 7.59
C GLY A 118 -11.56 -30.26 7.40
N PRO A 119 -11.11 -30.88 6.30
CA PRO A 119 -9.69 -31.08 6.00
C PRO A 119 -8.90 -29.77 5.89
N TYR A 120 -9.48 -28.74 5.26
CA TYR A 120 -8.88 -27.41 5.16
C TYR A 120 -8.84 -26.70 6.52
N LEU A 121 -9.95 -26.63 7.24
CA LEU A 121 -10.01 -25.97 8.54
C LEU A 121 -9.07 -26.62 9.58
N SER A 122 -8.83 -27.93 9.48
CA SER A 122 -7.86 -28.65 10.32
C SER A 122 -6.40 -28.37 9.95
N SER A 123 -6.15 -27.83 8.74
CA SER A 123 -4.82 -27.43 8.28
C SER A 123 -4.42 -26.03 8.74
N LEU A 124 -5.41 -25.17 9.06
CA LEU A 124 -5.18 -23.80 9.53
C LEU A 124 -4.40 -23.80 10.87
N PRO A 125 -3.56 -22.78 11.13
CA PRO A 125 -2.87 -22.64 12.41
C PRO A 125 -3.84 -22.72 13.59
N SER A 126 -3.52 -23.53 14.60
CA SER A 126 -4.31 -23.60 15.84
C SER A 126 -4.19 -22.33 16.66
N GLU A 127 -3.02 -21.69 16.60
CA GLU A 127 -2.75 -20.41 17.25
C GLU A 127 -3.36 -19.25 16.47
N THR A 128 -3.64 -18.17 17.19
CA THR A 128 -4.10 -16.93 16.60
C THR A 128 -2.93 -16.25 15.86
N PRO A 129 -3.09 -15.91 14.57
CA PRO A 129 -2.06 -15.20 13.80
C PRO A 129 -1.55 -13.93 14.50
N ASP A 130 -0.30 -13.58 14.27
CA ASP A 130 0.37 -12.46 14.93
C ASP A 130 0.12 -11.08 14.32
N CYS A 131 -0.95 -10.94 13.53
CA CYS A 131 -1.39 -9.65 13.02
C CYS A 131 -1.71 -8.68 14.16
N LEU A 132 -1.63 -7.38 13.85
CA LEU A 132 -1.71 -6.29 14.84
C LEU A 132 -3.00 -6.32 15.69
N MET A 133 -4.08 -6.90 15.16
CA MET A 133 -5.33 -7.07 15.90
C MET A 133 -5.21 -7.90 17.18
N ASN A 134 -4.17 -8.75 17.26
CA ASN A 134 -3.91 -9.63 18.40
C ASN A 134 -2.76 -9.16 19.29
N TRP A 135 -2.33 -7.91 19.11
CA TRP A 135 -1.38 -7.25 19.97
C TRP A 135 -2.13 -6.57 21.11
N SER A 136 -1.60 -6.72 22.32
CA SER A 136 -2.03 -5.96 23.50
C SER A 136 -1.66 -4.48 23.36
N ASP A 137 -2.31 -3.63 24.15
CA ASP A 137 -2.02 -2.19 24.15
C ASP A 137 -0.54 -1.90 24.43
N VAL A 138 0.07 -2.63 25.36
CA VAL A 138 1.51 -2.53 25.69
C VAL A 138 2.41 -2.91 24.50
N GLU A 139 2.02 -3.91 23.72
CA GLU A 139 2.77 -4.28 22.51
C GLU A 139 2.59 -3.23 21.41
N ARG A 140 1.43 -2.59 21.32
CA ARG A 140 1.18 -1.51 20.35
C ARG A 140 1.89 -0.21 20.69
N GLU A 141 2.14 0.06 21.96
CA GLU A 141 3.02 1.17 22.37
C GLU A 141 4.43 1.04 21.77
N MET A 142 4.87 -0.18 21.41
CA MET A 142 6.15 -0.38 20.72
C MET A 142 6.15 0.18 19.29
N LEU A 143 4.99 0.46 18.69
CA LEU A 143 4.82 1.02 17.35
C LEU A 143 4.75 2.55 17.34
N VAL A 144 4.96 3.22 18.49
CA VAL A 144 5.03 4.69 18.54
C VAL A 144 6.10 5.20 17.58
N GLY A 145 5.76 6.26 16.84
CA GLY A 145 6.58 6.86 15.79
C GLY A 145 6.58 6.11 14.45
N THR A 146 5.64 5.18 14.24
CA THR A 146 5.43 4.50 12.95
C THR A 146 4.08 4.86 12.33
N ALA A 147 3.81 4.44 11.10
CA ALA A 147 2.50 4.53 10.47
C ALA A 147 1.39 3.75 11.21
N LEU A 148 1.77 2.87 12.16
CA LEU A 148 0.86 2.09 13.01
C LEU A 148 0.77 2.65 14.44
N ASP A 149 1.27 3.87 14.67
CA ASP A 149 1.28 4.50 15.98
C ASP A 149 -0.16 4.71 16.51
N PRO A 150 -0.53 4.08 17.64
CA PRO A 150 -1.88 4.19 18.18
C PRO A 150 -2.25 5.59 18.64
N SER A 151 -1.27 6.48 18.88
CA SER A 151 -1.53 7.86 19.29
C SER A 151 -2.14 8.71 18.17
N TRP A 152 -2.02 8.29 16.91
CA TRP A 152 -2.58 9.00 15.77
C TRP A 152 -4.10 8.88 15.72
N ASP A 153 -4.63 7.82 16.33
CA ASP A 153 -6.06 7.54 16.41
C ASP A 153 -6.73 8.16 17.64
N ASP A 154 -6.00 8.88 18.50
CA ASP A 154 -6.57 9.38 19.75
C ASP A 154 -7.71 10.39 19.51
N PRO A 155 -8.97 10.02 19.79
CA PRO A 155 -10.10 10.92 19.67
C PRO A 155 -10.08 12.00 20.75
N THR A 156 -9.12 12.06 21.69
CA THR A 156 -9.02 13.17 22.63
C THR A 156 -8.66 14.49 21.96
N VAL A 157 -7.94 14.46 20.82
CA VAL A 157 -7.77 15.64 19.93
C VAL A 157 -9.13 16.05 19.37
N GLU A 158 -9.99 15.07 19.06
CA GLU A 158 -11.39 15.28 18.68
C GLU A 158 -12.25 15.73 19.88
N SER A 159 -11.95 15.32 21.11
CA SER A 159 -12.64 15.77 22.32
C SER A 159 -12.31 17.22 22.65
N ALA A 160 -11.08 17.64 22.33
CA ALA A 160 -10.64 19.03 22.37
C ALA A 160 -11.31 19.82 21.24
N SER A 161 -11.28 19.33 19.99
CA SER A 161 -11.95 19.97 18.84
C SER A 161 -13.46 20.07 19.03
N LYS A 162 -14.15 19.01 19.48
CA LYS A 162 -15.58 19.00 19.83
C LYS A 162 -15.87 19.88 21.04
N LYS A 163 -14.95 20.02 22.01
CA LYS A 163 -15.05 21.05 23.07
C LYS A 163 -14.99 22.45 22.47
N HIS A 164 -14.05 22.70 21.55
CA HIS A 164 -13.88 24.01 20.91
C HIS A 164 -15.06 24.34 19.98
N GLU A 165 -15.58 23.39 19.22
CA GLU A 165 -16.79 23.51 18.40
C GLU A 165 -18.06 23.64 19.23
N ALA A 166 -18.20 22.88 20.33
CA ALA A 166 -19.33 23.03 21.25
C ALA A 166 -19.30 24.38 21.96
N VAL A 167 -18.11 24.91 22.28
CA VAL A 167 -17.93 26.25 22.84
C VAL A 167 -18.25 27.32 21.77
N ALA A 168 -17.76 27.17 20.53
CA ALA A 168 -18.06 28.09 19.43
C ALA A 168 -19.55 28.08 19.04
N ALA A 169 -20.19 26.91 18.98
CA ALA A 169 -21.62 26.75 18.70
C ALA A 169 -22.50 27.25 19.86
N ALA A 170 -22.06 27.08 21.11
CA ALA A 170 -22.73 27.64 22.28
C ALA A 170 -22.61 29.17 22.36
N MET A 171 -21.50 29.74 21.84
CA MET A 171 -21.36 31.18 21.68
C MET A 171 -22.20 31.73 20.52
N ALA A 172 -22.40 30.96 19.44
CA ALA A 172 -23.17 31.38 18.27
C ALA A 172 -24.70 31.24 18.42
N LYS A 173 -25.18 30.32 19.27
CA LYS A 173 -26.62 30.06 19.45
C LYS A 173 -26.98 30.13 20.93
N GLY A 174 -27.51 31.27 21.36
CA GLY A 174 -28.10 31.45 22.69
C GLY A 174 -28.92 30.22 23.13
N ALA A 175 -28.51 29.63 24.25
CA ALA A 175 -28.90 28.30 24.70
C ALA A 175 -30.41 28.18 24.94
N LYS A 176 -31.09 27.24 24.23
CA LYS A 176 -32.28 26.53 24.75
C LYS A 176 -32.81 25.32 23.96
N LYS A 177 -32.24 24.90 22.81
CA LYS A 177 -32.87 23.82 22.01
C LYS A 177 -31.96 22.72 21.44
N ALA A 178 -30.78 22.47 22.02
CA ALA A 178 -29.76 21.60 21.42
C ALA A 178 -29.72 20.12 21.89
N LYS A 179 -30.56 19.70 22.84
CA LYS A 179 -30.35 18.39 23.52
C LYS A 179 -30.88 17.16 22.78
N SER A 180 -31.91 17.26 21.93
CA SER A 180 -32.52 16.06 21.31
C SER A 180 -31.91 15.69 19.96
N THR A 181 -31.34 16.63 19.22
CA THR A 181 -30.75 16.39 17.89
C THR A 181 -29.35 15.80 17.96
N ALA A 182 -28.57 16.17 18.99
CA ALA A 182 -27.20 15.68 19.17
C ALA A 182 -27.13 14.17 19.50
N ALA A 183 -28.14 13.62 20.19
CA ALA A 183 -28.18 12.20 20.55
C ALA A 183 -28.51 11.28 19.36
N ALA A 184 -29.34 11.74 18.41
CA ALA A 184 -29.68 10.98 17.22
C ALA A 184 -28.54 10.99 16.17
N VAL A 185 -27.87 12.13 16.00
CA VAL A 185 -26.70 12.25 15.10
C VAL A 185 -25.50 11.46 15.63
N ALA A 186 -25.25 11.47 16.95
CA ALA A 186 -24.18 10.67 17.56
C ALA A 186 -24.41 9.15 17.50
N ALA A 187 -25.66 8.69 17.32
CA ALA A 187 -25.99 7.28 17.15
C ALA A 187 -25.85 6.82 15.69
N SER A 188 -26.23 7.65 14.71
CA SER A 188 -26.06 7.34 13.28
C SER A 188 -24.60 7.42 12.81
N VAL A 189 -23.80 8.37 13.31
CA VAL A 189 -22.36 8.47 13.00
C VAL A 189 -21.54 7.32 13.60
N LYS A 190 -22.09 6.59 14.59
CA LYS A 190 -21.39 5.47 15.26
C LYS A 190 -21.42 4.15 14.49
N LEU A 191 -22.26 4.02 13.46
CA LEU A 191 -22.42 2.79 12.68
C LEU A 191 -22.03 2.96 11.20
N SER A 192 -21.89 4.18 10.70
CA SER A 192 -21.45 4.45 9.34
C SER A 192 -19.92 4.52 9.23
N GLY A 193 -19.29 3.45 8.75
CA GLY A 193 -18.02 3.54 8.02
C GLY A 193 -16.73 3.63 8.84
N GLY A 194 -16.52 2.74 9.83
CA GLY A 194 -15.13 2.46 10.22
C GLY A 194 -14.41 1.78 9.04
N SER A 195 -13.19 2.22 8.72
CA SER A 195 -12.35 1.48 7.76
C SER A 195 -12.11 0.06 8.29
N ILE A 196 -11.81 -0.91 7.42
CA ILE A 196 -11.31 -2.24 7.85
C ILE A 196 -10.18 -2.08 8.88
N GLN A 197 -9.39 -1.01 8.77
CA GLN A 197 -8.32 -0.64 9.70
C GLN A 197 -8.83 -0.34 11.12
N ASP A 198 -9.94 0.37 11.28
CA ASP A 198 -10.51 0.72 12.60
C ASP A 198 -11.02 -0.51 13.37
N PHE A 199 -11.47 -1.54 12.65
CA PHE A 199 -11.93 -2.80 13.25
C PHE A 199 -10.77 -3.77 13.50
N SER A 200 -9.70 -3.66 12.70
CA SER A 200 -8.50 -4.46 12.91
C SER A 200 -7.80 -4.12 14.23
N THR A 201 -8.01 -2.94 14.81
CA THR A 201 -7.35 -2.57 16.07
C THR A 201 -8.18 -2.93 17.31
N ASP A 202 -9.51 -3.07 17.22
CA ASP A 202 -10.36 -3.39 18.37
C ASP A 202 -11.30 -4.57 18.10
N VAL A 203 -10.78 -5.78 18.29
CA VAL A 203 -11.50 -7.05 18.12
C VAL A 203 -12.72 -7.13 19.05
N GLN A 204 -12.65 -6.53 20.23
CA GLN A 204 -13.77 -6.56 21.18
C GLN A 204 -14.93 -5.69 20.69
N ARG A 205 -14.64 -4.51 20.13
CA ARG A 205 -15.63 -3.66 19.49
C ARG A 205 -16.20 -4.31 18.23
N PHE A 206 -15.35 -4.86 17.35
CA PHE A 206 -15.76 -5.64 16.18
C PHE A 206 -16.73 -6.77 16.59
N PHE A 207 -16.37 -7.56 17.58
CA PHE A 207 -17.21 -8.64 18.07
C PHE A 207 -18.54 -8.12 18.62
N SER A 208 -18.50 -7.13 19.50
CA SER A 208 -19.70 -6.63 20.20
C SER A 208 -20.71 -5.98 19.26
N HIS A 209 -20.24 -5.29 18.22
CA HIS A 209 -21.11 -4.54 17.30
C HIS A 209 -21.51 -5.31 16.04
N MET A 210 -20.63 -6.17 15.51
CA MET A 210 -20.84 -6.78 14.19
C MET A 210 -21.17 -8.27 14.29
N VAL A 211 -20.48 -9.01 15.17
CA VAL A 211 -20.57 -10.48 15.21
C VAL A 211 -21.64 -10.93 16.20
N LYS A 212 -21.58 -10.42 17.43
CA LYS A 212 -22.45 -10.83 18.54
C LYS A 212 -23.95 -10.71 18.20
N PRO A 213 -24.45 -9.62 17.58
CA PRO A 213 -25.86 -9.52 17.23
C PRO A 213 -26.33 -10.63 16.28
N VAL A 214 -25.50 -11.02 15.31
CA VAL A 214 -25.82 -12.07 14.34
C VAL A 214 -25.78 -13.45 14.99
N THR A 215 -24.73 -13.72 15.77
CA THR A 215 -24.54 -15.04 16.40
C THR A 215 -25.58 -15.31 17.49
N ASP A 216 -25.95 -14.30 18.29
CA ASP A 216 -26.97 -14.44 19.33
C ASP A 216 -28.36 -14.71 18.76
N ALA A 217 -28.68 -14.10 17.61
CA ALA A 217 -29.95 -14.31 16.92
C ALA A 217 -30.05 -15.71 16.27
N ASN A 218 -28.91 -16.39 16.07
CA ASN A 218 -28.83 -17.63 15.29
C ASN A 218 -27.91 -18.69 15.95
N PRO A 219 -28.17 -19.11 17.21
CA PRO A 219 -27.26 -19.95 17.98
C PRO A 219 -27.07 -21.37 17.40
N SER A 220 -27.95 -21.82 16.49
CA SER A 220 -27.80 -23.12 15.80
C SER A 220 -26.67 -23.11 14.77
N LEU A 221 -26.42 -21.96 14.13
CA LEU A 221 -25.38 -21.76 13.12
C LEU A 221 -24.02 -21.46 13.74
N TRP A 222 -24.01 -20.80 14.90
CA TRP A 222 -22.82 -20.48 15.69
C TRP A 222 -22.93 -21.02 17.11
N PRO A 223 -22.90 -22.35 17.30
CA PRO A 223 -23.03 -22.95 18.62
C PRO A 223 -21.82 -22.58 19.50
N VAL A 224 -22.08 -22.09 20.71
CA VAL A 224 -21.03 -21.86 21.70
C VAL A 224 -20.50 -23.22 22.19
N PRO A 225 -19.18 -23.48 22.14
CA PRO A 225 -18.60 -24.69 22.70
C PRO A 225 -18.95 -24.83 24.18
N LYS A 226 -19.18 -26.06 24.66
CA LYS A 226 -19.69 -26.32 26.03
C LYS A 226 -18.76 -25.81 27.13
N ASP A 227 -17.48 -25.72 26.82
CA ASP A 227 -16.38 -25.29 27.68
C ASP A 227 -16.04 -23.79 27.51
N ALA A 228 -16.67 -23.10 26.56
CA ALA A 228 -16.43 -21.68 26.29
C ALA A 228 -17.49 -20.79 26.95
N THR A 229 -17.04 -19.70 27.57
CA THR A 229 -17.92 -18.68 28.16
C THR A 229 -18.41 -17.65 27.14
N SER A 230 -17.72 -17.53 25.99
CA SER A 230 -18.01 -16.57 24.93
C SER A 230 -17.42 -17.03 23.59
N LEU A 231 -17.97 -16.52 22.49
CA LEU A 231 -17.42 -16.68 21.14
C LEU A 231 -16.26 -15.73 20.84
N LEU A 232 -15.97 -14.76 21.72
CA LEU A 232 -14.95 -13.73 21.46
C LEU A 232 -13.56 -14.29 21.09
N PRO A 233 -12.97 -15.28 21.81
CA PRO A 233 -11.66 -15.82 21.43
C PRO A 233 -11.67 -16.52 20.06
N TYR A 234 -12.78 -17.19 19.73
CA TYR A 234 -12.97 -17.83 18.42
C TYR A 234 -13.10 -16.79 17.33
N CYS A 235 -13.90 -15.75 17.56
CA CYS A 235 -14.05 -14.64 16.64
C CYS A 235 -12.72 -13.93 16.40
N ALA A 236 -11.94 -13.66 17.45
CA ALA A 236 -10.63 -13.03 17.34
C ALA A 236 -9.69 -13.86 16.45
N ARG A 237 -9.59 -15.16 16.72
CA ARG A 237 -8.79 -16.09 15.92
C ARG A 237 -9.25 -16.14 14.46
N VAL A 238 -10.56 -16.24 14.22
CA VAL A 238 -11.09 -16.36 12.85
C VAL A 238 -10.94 -15.06 12.08
N ALA A 239 -11.21 -13.91 12.69
CA ALA A 239 -11.00 -12.62 12.07
C ALA A 239 -9.53 -12.43 11.67
N ALA A 240 -8.60 -12.85 12.53
CA ALA A 240 -7.17 -12.85 12.24
C ALA A 240 -6.77 -13.80 11.11
N LEU A 241 -7.37 -15.00 11.06
CA LEU A 241 -7.17 -15.95 9.97
C LEU A 241 -7.68 -15.37 8.65
N VAL A 242 -8.88 -14.77 8.63
CA VAL A 242 -9.43 -14.13 7.42
C VAL A 242 -8.55 -12.96 6.99
N GLN A 243 -8.13 -12.09 7.93
CA GLN A 243 -7.27 -10.95 7.61
C GLN A 243 -5.93 -11.38 7.00
N SER A 244 -5.31 -12.44 7.54
CA SER A 244 -3.99 -12.89 7.11
C SER A 244 -3.97 -13.90 5.95
N ARG A 245 -5.12 -14.46 5.56
CA ARG A 245 -5.16 -15.57 4.58
C ARG A 245 -6.19 -15.42 3.48
N ALA A 246 -7.15 -14.52 3.62
CA ALA A 246 -8.15 -14.32 2.59
C ALA A 246 -7.60 -13.49 1.43
N PHE A 247 -7.99 -13.86 0.21
CA PHE A 247 -7.64 -13.15 -1.01
C PHE A 247 -8.80 -12.26 -1.46
N HIS A 248 -8.45 -11.03 -1.87
CA HIS A 248 -9.38 -10.13 -2.54
C HIS A 248 -9.34 -10.42 -4.05
N VAL A 249 -10.47 -10.81 -4.63
CA VAL A 249 -10.62 -10.87 -6.08
C VAL A 249 -11.15 -9.51 -6.54
N ASN A 250 -10.42 -8.86 -7.45
CA ASN A 250 -10.65 -7.51 -8.00
C ASN A 250 -9.98 -6.32 -7.28
N ALA A 251 -9.01 -6.53 -6.39
CA ALA A 251 -8.22 -5.41 -5.88
C ALA A 251 -7.04 -5.10 -6.81
N VAL A 252 -7.13 -4.06 -7.64
CA VAL A 252 -5.91 -3.37 -8.10
C VAL A 252 -5.23 -2.81 -6.86
N ASN A 253 -3.90 -2.86 -6.90
CA ASN A 253 -2.98 -2.47 -5.85
C ASN A 253 -3.42 -1.14 -5.19
N TRP A 254 -3.72 -1.20 -3.89
CA TRP A 254 -4.23 -0.11 -3.04
C TRP A 254 -3.34 1.15 -2.98
N ILE A 255 -2.10 1.10 -3.50
CA ILE A 255 -1.16 2.25 -3.62
C ILE A 255 -1.29 2.98 -4.97
N HIS A 256 -1.83 2.35 -6.02
CA HIS A 256 -1.85 2.91 -7.39
C HIS A 256 -3.24 3.38 -7.86
N ASP A 257 -4.15 3.55 -6.92
CA ASP A 257 -5.37 4.36 -6.99
C ASP A 257 -6.27 4.20 -8.24
N THR A 258 -6.30 3.00 -8.81
CA THR A 258 -7.22 2.64 -9.90
C THR A 258 -7.82 1.25 -9.70
N THR A 259 -8.50 1.00 -8.57
CA THR A 259 -9.82 0.32 -8.52
C THR A 259 -10.42 0.35 -7.12
N THR A 260 -11.75 0.21 -7.09
CA THR A 260 -12.58 -0.17 -5.96
C THR A 260 -12.12 -1.46 -5.29
N GLU A 261 -12.10 -1.50 -3.95
CA GLU A 261 -11.97 -2.75 -3.17
C GLU A 261 -12.78 -3.87 -3.82
N GLY A 262 -12.12 -5.01 -4.06
CA GLY A 262 -12.81 -6.21 -4.53
C GLY A 262 -13.94 -6.56 -3.56
N GLN A 263 -15.16 -6.69 -4.07
CA GLN A 263 -16.37 -6.91 -3.25
C GLN A 263 -16.37 -8.27 -2.53
N GLN A 264 -15.38 -9.14 -2.74
CA GLN A 264 -15.39 -10.51 -2.26
C GLN A 264 -14.03 -10.93 -1.69
N LEU A 265 -14.10 -11.70 -0.60
CA LEU A 265 -12.97 -12.22 0.16
C LEU A 265 -13.03 -13.74 0.18
N PHE A 266 -11.96 -14.40 -0.26
CA PHE A 266 -11.88 -15.85 -0.43
C PHE A 266 -10.79 -16.47 0.45
N MET A 267 -11.16 -17.44 1.28
CA MET A 267 -10.22 -18.40 1.83
C MET A 267 -9.95 -19.47 0.77
N VAL A 268 -8.72 -19.55 0.26
CA VAL A 268 -8.35 -20.43 -0.87
C VAL A 268 -7.43 -21.56 -0.39
N PRO A 269 -7.97 -22.78 -0.15
CA PRO A 269 -7.20 -23.87 0.45
C PRO A 269 -5.91 -24.19 -0.29
N GLY A 270 -4.78 -24.18 0.44
CA GLY A 270 -3.46 -24.54 -0.08
C GLY A 270 -2.70 -23.35 -0.66
N ILE A 271 -3.35 -22.50 -1.45
CA ILE A 271 -2.74 -21.28 -1.97
C ILE A 271 -2.49 -20.27 -0.84
N ASP A 272 -3.40 -20.21 0.15
CA ASP A 272 -3.26 -19.39 1.37
C ASP A 272 -2.10 -19.81 2.30
N MET A 273 -1.35 -20.84 1.93
CA MET A 273 -0.17 -21.32 2.64
C MET A 273 1.16 -20.85 2.01
N VAL A 274 1.10 -20.26 0.82
CA VAL A 274 2.28 -19.79 0.08
C VAL A 274 2.73 -18.45 0.64
N ASN A 275 4.00 -18.34 1.04
CA ASN A 275 4.53 -17.15 1.68
C ASN A 275 4.75 -15.97 0.72
N HIS A 276 4.80 -14.78 1.31
CA HIS A 276 5.07 -13.52 0.63
C HIS A 276 6.57 -13.31 0.36
N ALA A 277 6.89 -12.73 -0.79
CA ALA A 277 8.16 -12.09 -1.06
C ALA A 277 7.99 -10.65 -1.54
N ALA A 278 8.48 -9.69 -0.74
CA ALA A 278 8.48 -8.27 -1.08
C ALA A 278 9.29 -7.99 -2.35
N HIS A 279 10.45 -8.62 -2.51
CA HIS A 279 11.28 -8.41 -3.71
C HIS A 279 10.80 -9.24 -4.90
N LYS A 280 10.55 -8.56 -6.03
CA LYS A 280 10.18 -9.19 -7.32
C LYS A 280 11.11 -10.33 -7.73
N ARG A 281 12.42 -10.18 -7.50
CA ARG A 281 13.43 -11.19 -7.83
C ARG A 281 13.29 -12.49 -7.03
N ARG A 282 12.73 -12.46 -5.82
CA ARG A 282 12.52 -13.66 -4.99
C ARG A 282 11.23 -14.39 -5.32
N ARG A 283 10.23 -13.68 -5.86
CA ARG A 283 8.97 -14.27 -6.31
C ARG A 283 9.24 -15.31 -7.39
N ASN A 284 8.61 -16.46 -7.27
CA ASN A 284 8.70 -17.55 -8.24
C ASN A 284 7.33 -18.14 -8.60
N ALA A 285 6.25 -17.60 -8.04
CA ALA A 285 4.88 -17.97 -8.36
C ALA A 285 3.94 -16.76 -8.49
N VAL A 286 2.96 -16.88 -9.38
CA VAL A 286 1.87 -15.91 -9.58
C VAL A 286 0.52 -16.60 -9.39
N MET A 287 -0.42 -15.91 -8.75
CA MET A 287 -1.80 -16.38 -8.59
C MET A 287 -2.70 -15.65 -9.58
N GLU A 288 -3.59 -16.40 -10.22
CA GLU A 288 -4.58 -15.89 -11.18
C GLU A 288 -5.93 -16.52 -10.88
N LEU A 289 -7.02 -15.79 -11.12
CA LEU A 289 -8.37 -16.35 -11.15
C LEU A 289 -8.78 -16.60 -12.60
N GLN A 290 -8.82 -17.87 -13.02
CA GLN A 290 -9.20 -18.27 -14.37
C GLN A 290 -10.70 -18.57 -14.46
N GLY A 291 -11.29 -18.41 -15.65
CA GLY A 291 -12.71 -18.68 -15.90
C GLY A 291 -13.68 -17.64 -15.33
N PHE A 292 -13.19 -16.66 -14.58
CA PHE A 292 -13.99 -15.55 -14.07
C PHE A 292 -14.00 -14.41 -15.09
N GLN A 293 -14.97 -14.44 -16.01
CA GLN A 293 -15.15 -13.30 -16.91
C GLN A 293 -15.69 -12.10 -16.12
N ALA A 294 -14.95 -10.98 -16.11
CA ALA A 294 -15.39 -9.72 -15.49
C ALA A 294 -16.76 -9.23 -16.01
N SER A 295 -17.15 -9.64 -17.23
CA SER A 295 -18.48 -9.38 -17.80
C SER A 295 -19.63 -10.05 -17.03
N SER A 296 -19.39 -11.17 -16.34
CA SER A 296 -20.45 -11.87 -15.59
C SER A 296 -20.92 -11.13 -14.33
N LEU A 297 -20.17 -10.14 -13.83
CA LEU A 297 -20.63 -9.23 -12.76
C LEU A 297 -21.53 -8.09 -13.28
N LYS A 298 -21.49 -7.78 -14.59
CA LYS A 298 -22.39 -6.82 -15.23
C LYS A 298 -23.50 -7.59 -15.91
N GLY A 299 -24.57 -7.89 -15.18
CA GLY A 299 -25.75 -8.62 -15.66
C GLY A 299 -26.54 -7.92 -16.79
N LEU A 300 -25.93 -7.69 -17.95
CA LEU A 300 -26.55 -7.03 -19.11
C LEU A 300 -26.35 -7.86 -20.38
N GLU A 301 -27.40 -8.62 -20.69
CA GLU A 301 -28.01 -8.76 -22.03
C GLU A 301 -27.10 -9.07 -23.24
N GLY A 302 -26.32 -10.15 -23.17
CA GLY A 302 -25.74 -10.80 -24.35
C GLY A 302 -26.33 -12.19 -24.54
N LYS A 303 -27.00 -12.44 -25.68
CA LYS A 303 -27.46 -13.80 -26.07
C LYS A 303 -26.24 -14.64 -26.45
N GLU A 304 -25.62 -15.31 -25.47
CA GLU A 304 -24.46 -16.18 -25.68
C GLU A 304 -24.85 -17.55 -26.26
N ASN A 305 -24.00 -18.05 -27.16
CA ASN A 305 -24.13 -19.35 -27.83
C ASN A 305 -24.00 -20.51 -26.81
N ALA A 306 -25.04 -21.33 -26.70
CA ALA A 306 -25.23 -22.31 -25.62
C ALA A 306 -24.36 -23.59 -25.67
N ASN A 307 -23.21 -23.61 -26.36
CA ASN A 307 -22.51 -24.87 -26.67
C ASN A 307 -21.03 -24.97 -26.25
N GLU A 308 -20.43 -23.95 -25.66
CA GLU A 308 -19.14 -24.11 -24.98
C GLU A 308 -19.39 -24.45 -23.51
N ALA A 309 -18.98 -25.65 -23.09
CA ALA A 309 -19.01 -26.06 -21.70
C ALA A 309 -18.14 -25.08 -20.89
N LYS A 310 -18.80 -24.17 -20.17
CA LYS A 310 -18.14 -23.14 -19.37
C LYS A 310 -17.36 -23.86 -18.27
N GLU A 311 -16.02 -23.89 -18.38
CA GLU A 311 -15.17 -24.40 -17.32
C GLU A 311 -15.48 -23.66 -16.00
N GLU A 312 -15.50 -24.39 -14.88
CA GLU A 312 -15.72 -23.81 -13.56
C GLU A 312 -14.59 -22.82 -13.25
N PRO A 313 -14.90 -21.60 -12.73
CA PRO A 313 -13.87 -20.66 -12.35
C PRO A 313 -12.97 -21.24 -11.26
N CYS A 314 -11.67 -21.00 -11.35
CA CYS A 314 -10.69 -21.56 -10.44
C CYS A 314 -9.52 -20.62 -10.20
N PHE A 315 -8.99 -20.65 -8.98
CA PHE A 315 -7.72 -20.02 -8.65
C PHE A 315 -6.58 -20.92 -9.12
N THR A 316 -5.64 -20.37 -9.89
CA THR A 316 -4.44 -21.07 -10.32
C THR A 316 -3.21 -20.38 -9.76
N LEU A 317 -2.32 -21.15 -9.15
CA LEU A 317 -0.97 -20.72 -8.81
C LEU A 317 -0.01 -21.32 -9.84
N ARG A 318 0.79 -20.48 -10.50
CA ARG A 318 1.70 -20.88 -11.58
C ARG A 318 3.13 -20.47 -11.27
N ALA A 319 4.10 -21.33 -11.57
CA ALA A 319 5.52 -21.00 -11.51
C ALA A 319 5.86 -19.93 -12.57
N THR A 320 6.51 -18.84 -12.18
CA THR A 320 6.94 -17.77 -13.10
C THR A 320 8.38 -17.90 -13.56
N LYS A 321 9.10 -18.90 -13.04
CA LYS A 321 10.47 -19.27 -13.40
C LYS A 321 10.74 -20.69 -12.92
N PHE A 322 11.88 -21.25 -13.32
CA PHE A 322 12.37 -22.52 -12.77
C PHE A 322 12.51 -22.45 -11.23
N ILE A 323 12.10 -23.51 -10.55
CA ILE A 323 12.17 -23.65 -9.09
C ILE A 323 12.90 -24.95 -8.77
N ALA A 324 14.09 -24.84 -8.18
CA ALA A 324 14.88 -26.01 -7.79
C ALA A 324 14.25 -26.77 -6.61
N ALA A 325 14.45 -28.08 -6.56
CA ALA A 325 14.09 -28.91 -5.42
C ALA A 325 14.64 -28.34 -4.10
N GLY A 326 13.81 -28.34 -3.05
CA GLY A 326 14.10 -27.74 -1.75
C GLY A 326 13.83 -26.24 -1.67
N SER A 327 13.58 -25.55 -2.79
CA SER A 327 13.28 -24.12 -2.78
C SER A 327 11.87 -23.83 -2.30
N GLU A 328 11.72 -22.73 -1.58
CA GLU A 328 10.41 -22.21 -1.17
C GLU A 328 9.62 -21.66 -2.36
N ILE A 329 8.31 -21.90 -2.36
CA ILE A 329 7.37 -21.25 -3.28
C ILE A 329 6.97 -19.91 -2.68
N LEU A 330 7.26 -18.83 -3.42
CA LEU A 330 7.08 -17.45 -2.98
C LEU A 330 6.23 -16.68 -4.00
N HIS A 331 5.22 -16.00 -3.49
CA HIS A 331 4.27 -15.18 -4.24
C HIS A 331 4.22 -13.76 -3.64
N SER A 332 3.47 -12.83 -4.25
CA SER A 332 3.26 -11.48 -3.74
C SER A 332 1.83 -11.28 -3.27
N TYR A 333 1.66 -10.88 -2.01
CA TYR A 333 0.36 -10.45 -1.47
C TYR A 333 -0.04 -9.04 -1.96
N GLY A 334 0.78 -8.44 -2.82
CA GLY A 334 0.78 -7.03 -3.18
C GLY A 334 2.17 -6.42 -3.00
N GLU A 335 2.30 -5.16 -3.43
CA GLU A 335 3.44 -4.31 -3.06
C GLU A 335 3.08 -3.67 -1.71
N LEU A 336 3.37 -4.39 -0.62
CA LEU A 336 2.97 -4.03 0.74
C LEU A 336 4.18 -3.59 1.56
N SER A 337 4.04 -2.48 2.29
CA SER A 337 5.05 -2.04 3.25
C SER A 337 5.13 -2.98 4.46
N ASP A 338 6.23 -2.90 5.21
CA ASP A 338 6.36 -3.65 6.46
C ASP A 338 5.27 -3.29 7.48
N SER A 339 4.84 -2.03 7.52
CA SER A 339 3.72 -1.58 8.37
C SER A 339 2.44 -2.34 8.01
N GLN A 340 2.15 -2.50 6.72
CA GLN A 340 0.97 -3.25 6.29
C GLN A 340 1.10 -4.75 6.44
N LEU A 341 2.28 -5.29 6.16
CA LEU A 341 2.57 -6.70 6.37
C LEU A 341 2.36 -7.06 7.84
N LEU A 342 2.83 -6.20 8.74
CA LEU A 342 2.64 -6.38 10.18
C LEU A 342 1.17 -6.25 10.58
N GLN A 343 0.49 -5.22 10.07
CA GLN A 343 -0.93 -4.97 10.35
C GLN A 343 -1.80 -6.15 9.94
N THR A 344 -1.57 -6.67 8.74
CA THR A 344 -2.47 -7.63 8.07
C THR A 344 -2.08 -9.08 8.34
N TYR A 345 -0.78 -9.38 8.27
CA TYR A 345 -0.27 -10.75 8.29
C TYR A 345 0.55 -11.09 9.53
N GLY A 346 1.00 -10.08 10.29
CA GLY A 346 1.77 -10.31 11.52
C GLY A 346 3.24 -10.66 11.28
N PHE A 347 3.82 -10.18 10.18
CA PHE A 347 5.25 -10.29 9.90
C PHE A 347 5.77 -9.05 9.17
N VAL A 348 7.10 -8.92 9.08
CA VAL A 348 7.80 -7.90 8.28
C VAL A 348 8.74 -8.59 7.29
N ALA A 349 9.07 -7.94 6.18
CA ALA A 349 9.89 -8.56 5.14
C ALA A 349 11.38 -8.56 5.52
N VAL A 350 11.79 -9.50 6.37
CA VAL A 350 13.19 -9.67 6.74
C VAL A 350 13.98 -10.26 5.56
N GLN A 351 15.05 -9.58 5.14
CA GLN A 351 16.03 -10.20 4.26
C GLN A 351 16.79 -11.28 5.01
N SER A 352 16.66 -12.51 4.55
CA SER A 352 17.48 -13.62 5.03
C SER A 352 18.94 -13.33 4.65
N ALA A 353 19.76 -12.95 5.63
CA ALA A 353 21.19 -12.70 5.45
C ALA A 353 21.95 -13.89 4.81
N SER A 354 21.34 -15.08 4.79
CA SER A 354 21.92 -16.31 4.22
C SER A 354 21.93 -16.38 2.69
N SER A 355 21.26 -15.49 1.95
CA SER A 355 21.27 -15.56 0.48
C SER A 355 22.53 -14.97 -0.16
N SER A 356 23.33 -14.18 0.55
CA SER A 356 24.58 -13.62 0.02
C SER A 356 25.75 -14.62 0.00
N SER A 357 25.60 -15.80 0.61
CA SER A 357 26.66 -16.82 0.65
C SER A 357 26.50 -17.96 -0.38
N LEU A 358 25.54 -17.88 -1.31
CA LEU A 358 25.29 -18.96 -2.27
C LEU A 358 25.92 -18.67 -3.64
N SER A 359 27.07 -19.35 -3.82
CA SER A 359 27.67 -19.79 -5.08
C SER A 359 28.04 -18.73 -6.10
N SER A 360 29.32 -18.35 -6.09
CA SER A 360 30.05 -18.17 -7.35
C SER A 360 29.74 -19.35 -8.28
N PRO A 361 29.42 -19.12 -9.57
CA PRO A 361 29.29 -20.23 -10.52
C PRO A 361 30.59 -21.05 -10.52
N PRO A 362 30.54 -22.38 -10.71
CA PRO A 362 31.76 -23.19 -10.76
C PRO A 362 32.64 -22.68 -11.90
N SER A 363 33.69 -21.95 -11.54
CA SER A 363 34.72 -21.44 -12.43
C SER A 363 35.36 -22.62 -13.17
N GLN A 364 35.09 -22.72 -14.47
CA GLN A 364 35.86 -23.58 -15.36
C GLN A 364 37.02 -22.78 -15.96
N THR A 365 38.21 -23.24 -15.58
CA THR A 365 39.54 -23.15 -16.22
C THR A 365 40.41 -21.90 -16.01
N PRO A 366 41.68 -22.11 -15.61
CA PRO A 366 42.68 -21.06 -15.47
C PRO A 366 43.34 -20.75 -16.82
N LYS A 367 43.50 -19.47 -17.15
CA LYS A 367 44.52 -19.02 -18.10
C LYS A 367 45.25 -17.80 -17.54
N GLU A 368 46.56 -17.98 -17.48
CA GLU A 368 47.61 -17.02 -17.18
C GLU A 368 47.52 -15.79 -18.09
N ALA A 369 47.66 -14.60 -17.53
CA ALA A 369 48.50 -13.53 -18.07
C ALA A 369 48.55 -12.36 -17.08
N GLU A 370 49.78 -12.03 -16.70
CA GLU A 370 50.22 -10.86 -15.96
C GLU A 370 49.81 -9.57 -16.70
N ASN A 371 49.31 -8.58 -15.97
CA ASN A 371 49.60 -7.16 -16.19
C ASN A 371 49.16 -6.35 -14.98
N GLU A 372 50.16 -5.71 -14.35
CA GLU A 372 50.04 -4.71 -13.32
C GLU A 372 49.71 -3.37 -14.00
N ASP A 373 48.51 -2.83 -13.78
CA ASP A 373 48.24 -1.40 -13.94
C ASP A 373 47.52 -0.92 -12.67
N GLU A 374 48.27 -0.17 -11.87
CA GLU A 374 47.83 0.56 -10.69
C GLU A 374 47.15 1.87 -11.15
N ASN A 375 46.07 2.25 -10.44
CA ASN A 375 45.27 3.49 -10.52
C ASN A 375 43.87 3.33 -11.13
N ASP A 376 43.03 2.54 -10.48
CA ASP A 376 41.59 2.81 -10.46
C ASP A 376 41.25 3.24 -9.04
N ASP A 377 41.01 4.56 -8.86
CA ASP A 377 40.25 5.10 -7.73
C ASP A 377 38.80 4.61 -7.90
N ASP A 378 38.61 3.31 -7.63
CA ASP A 378 37.30 2.71 -7.49
C ASP A 378 36.67 3.36 -6.26
N ASP A 379 35.87 4.40 -6.51
CA ASP A 379 34.81 4.85 -5.60
C ASP A 379 33.97 3.62 -5.29
N GLU A 380 34.36 2.86 -4.25
CA GLU A 380 33.60 1.74 -3.70
C GLU A 380 32.21 2.29 -3.40
N GLU A 381 31.29 2.04 -4.33
CA GLU A 381 29.89 2.40 -4.21
C GLU A 381 29.36 1.55 -3.07
N VAL A 382 29.44 2.09 -1.85
CA VAL A 382 28.92 1.45 -0.63
C VAL A 382 27.41 1.31 -0.85
N SER A 383 27.00 0.18 -1.41
CA SER A 383 25.60 -0.19 -1.52
C SER A 383 25.11 -0.39 -0.10
N TYR A 384 24.47 0.65 0.45
CA TYR A 384 23.81 0.59 1.73
C TYR A 384 22.62 -0.37 1.57
N GLU A 385 22.85 -1.67 1.74
CA GLU A 385 21.77 -2.62 1.98
C GLU A 385 21.28 -2.38 3.41
N GLY A 386 20.35 -1.42 3.54
CA GLY A 386 19.67 -1.11 4.79
C GLY A 386 18.99 -2.35 5.37
N VAL A 387 18.87 -2.38 6.70
CA VAL A 387 18.26 -3.50 7.42
C VAL A 387 16.76 -3.64 7.11
N ALA A 388 16.11 -2.57 6.65
CA ALA A 388 14.69 -2.52 6.30
C ALA A 388 14.50 -2.32 4.79
N SER A 389 14.98 -3.29 4.05
CA SER A 389 15.11 -3.30 2.59
C SER A 389 13.80 -3.56 1.82
N ASN A 390 12.64 -3.59 2.49
CA ASN A 390 11.37 -3.74 1.80
C ASN A 390 11.16 -2.55 0.85
N PRO A 391 11.15 -2.75 -0.48
CA PRO A 391 11.03 -1.67 -1.46
C PRO A 391 9.69 -0.94 -1.41
N SER A 392 8.67 -1.56 -0.80
CA SER A 392 7.34 -0.98 -0.67
C SER A 392 7.18 -0.19 0.64
N ASN A 393 8.25 -0.01 1.42
CA ASN A 393 8.19 0.81 2.63
C ASN A 393 7.83 2.25 2.31
N TYR A 394 6.97 2.81 3.15
CA TYR A 394 6.55 4.19 3.10
C TYR A 394 6.58 4.80 4.50
N CYS A 395 6.58 6.11 4.58
CA CYS A 395 6.45 6.86 5.82
C CYS A 395 5.27 7.81 5.68
N LEU A 396 4.52 7.98 6.77
CA LEU A 396 3.40 8.91 6.80
C LEU A 396 3.87 10.27 7.35
N ILE A 397 3.51 11.34 6.65
CA ILE A 397 3.67 12.72 7.12
C ILE A 397 2.29 13.20 7.58
N PRO A 398 2.08 13.41 8.89
CA PRO A 398 0.83 13.96 9.38
C PRO A 398 0.58 15.36 8.86
N TRP A 399 -0.66 15.65 8.42
CA TRP A 399 -1.08 17.00 8.05
C TRP A 399 -0.78 18.03 9.14
N SER A 400 -0.92 17.64 10.41
CA SER A 400 -0.60 18.49 11.56
C SER A 400 0.86 18.96 11.55
N ALA A 401 1.79 18.11 11.14
CA ALA A 401 3.20 18.47 11.01
C ALA A 401 3.42 19.46 9.86
N VAL A 402 2.79 19.23 8.69
CA VAL A 402 2.83 20.16 7.54
C VAL A 402 2.31 21.53 7.97
N GLN A 403 1.08 21.57 8.48
CA GLN A 403 0.41 22.79 8.91
C GLN A 403 1.23 23.56 9.96
N GLN A 404 1.76 22.87 10.98
CA GLN A 404 2.55 23.49 12.04
C GLN A 404 3.83 24.13 11.51
N GLN A 405 4.55 23.44 10.62
CA GLN A 405 5.80 23.97 10.06
C GLN A 405 5.53 25.14 9.11
N THR A 406 4.50 25.06 8.26
CA THR A 406 4.13 26.19 7.40
C THR A 406 3.73 27.41 8.23
N GLN A 407 2.92 27.22 9.28
CA GLN A 407 2.57 28.32 10.18
C GLN A 407 3.79 28.92 10.88
N SER A 408 4.71 28.08 11.34
CA SER A 408 5.95 28.53 12.00
C SER A 408 6.83 29.36 11.06
N LEU A 409 6.95 28.93 9.80
CA LEU A 409 7.67 29.65 8.75
C LEU A 409 7.00 30.99 8.44
N LEU A 410 5.68 31.01 8.21
CA LEU A 410 4.91 32.24 7.97
C LEU A 410 5.02 33.23 9.14
N VAL A 411 5.03 32.74 10.39
CA VAL A 411 5.25 33.59 11.57
C VAL A 411 6.65 34.18 11.57
N ALA A 412 7.68 33.41 11.20
CA ALA A 412 9.05 33.92 11.08
C ALA A 412 9.15 35.01 10.00
N LEU A 413 8.61 34.76 8.80
CA LEU A 413 8.60 35.72 7.69
C LEU A 413 7.79 36.99 8.03
N SER A 414 6.69 36.84 8.78
CA SER A 414 5.88 37.99 9.21
C SER A 414 6.63 38.96 10.14
N LYS A 415 7.72 38.50 10.77
CA LYS A 415 8.58 39.31 11.65
C LYS A 415 9.76 39.94 10.90
N ALA A 416 10.08 39.49 9.68
CA ALA A 416 11.13 40.08 8.87
C ALA A 416 10.75 41.53 8.47
N PRO A 417 11.71 42.46 8.44
CA PRO A 417 11.47 43.82 7.97
C PRO A 417 11.19 43.83 6.47
N GLY A 418 10.19 44.62 6.01
CA GLY A 418 9.90 44.79 4.58
C GLY A 418 8.42 44.65 4.19
N SER A 419 8.13 44.75 2.89
CA SER A 419 6.78 44.70 2.31
C SER A 419 6.13 43.31 2.48
N ALA A 420 6.91 42.24 2.30
CA ALA A 420 6.47 40.85 2.38
C ALA A 420 5.83 40.49 3.75
N SER A 421 6.23 41.17 4.83
CA SER A 421 5.66 41.00 6.18
C SER A 421 4.13 41.20 6.24
N LYS A 422 3.58 42.09 5.41
CA LYS A 422 2.12 42.36 5.39
C LYS A 422 1.34 41.22 4.75
N THR A 423 1.85 40.68 3.64
CA THR A 423 1.23 39.58 2.90
C THR A 423 1.11 38.33 3.78
N PHE A 424 2.18 37.94 4.47
CA PHE A 424 2.19 36.74 5.32
C PHE A 424 1.33 36.87 6.59
N LYS A 425 1.16 38.09 7.15
CA LYS A 425 0.22 38.32 8.26
C LYS A 425 -1.22 38.05 7.88
N LEU A 426 -1.57 38.26 6.62
CA LEU A 426 -2.92 37.99 6.09
C LEU A 426 -3.14 36.48 5.87
N ALA A 427 -2.11 35.75 5.44
CA ALA A 427 -2.16 34.30 5.24
C ALA A 427 -2.47 33.53 6.54
N LEU A 428 -2.02 34.04 7.69
CA LEU A 428 -2.23 33.44 9.02
C LEU A 428 -3.61 33.75 9.65
N LYS A 429 -4.48 34.51 8.98
CA LYS A 429 -5.83 34.77 9.53
C LYS A 429 -6.61 33.47 9.62
N PRO A 430 -7.24 33.14 10.76
CA PRO A 430 -7.95 31.86 10.94
C PRO A 430 -8.97 31.53 9.83
N GLY A 431 -9.70 32.53 9.33
CA GLY A 431 -10.66 32.32 8.24
C GLY A 431 -10.03 31.97 6.89
N VAL A 432 -8.83 32.48 6.59
CA VAL A 432 -8.11 32.17 5.35
C VAL A 432 -7.58 30.75 5.42
N LEU A 433 -7.00 30.36 6.55
CA LEU A 433 -6.49 29.00 6.75
C LEU A 433 -7.58 27.92 6.62
N GLU A 434 -8.75 28.13 7.25
CA GLU A 434 -9.86 27.17 7.11
C GLU A 434 -10.39 27.12 5.66
N SER A 435 -10.34 28.24 4.93
CA SER A 435 -10.69 28.26 3.50
C SER A 435 -9.69 27.46 2.66
N LYS A 436 -8.39 27.56 2.95
CA LYS A 436 -7.34 26.76 2.30
C LYS A 436 -7.49 25.27 2.58
N ILE A 437 -7.81 24.90 3.83
CA ILE A 437 -8.06 23.49 4.20
C ILE A 437 -9.28 22.96 3.44
N ALA A 438 -10.37 23.71 3.40
CA ALA A 438 -11.57 23.32 2.67
C ALA A 438 -11.31 23.18 1.16
N PHE A 439 -10.51 24.08 0.58
CA PHE A 439 -10.08 24.02 -0.81
C PHE A 439 -9.24 22.76 -1.10
N LEU A 440 -8.22 22.49 -0.28
CA LEU A 440 -7.40 21.28 -0.43
C LEU A 440 -8.22 19.99 -0.27
N ALA A 441 -9.21 19.98 0.61
CA ALA A 441 -10.12 18.85 0.77
C ALA A 441 -11.06 18.69 -0.43
N HIS A 442 -11.57 19.79 -0.99
CA HIS A 442 -12.42 19.78 -2.16
C HIS A 442 -11.73 19.14 -3.37
N HIS A 443 -10.45 19.46 -3.60
CA HIS A 443 -9.64 18.91 -4.68
C HIS A 443 -8.95 17.57 -4.36
N GLY A 444 -9.33 16.92 -3.26
CA GLY A 444 -8.84 15.58 -2.91
C GLY A 444 -7.39 15.50 -2.44
N ILE A 445 -6.75 16.64 -2.13
CA ILE A 445 -5.42 16.65 -1.48
C ILE A 445 -5.56 16.28 0.00
N LEU A 446 -6.63 16.74 0.65
CA LEU A 446 -6.99 16.32 2.00
C LEU A 446 -8.25 15.45 1.96
N GLN A 447 -8.43 14.60 2.97
CA GLN A 447 -9.67 13.84 3.15
C GLN A 447 -10.87 14.79 3.33
N GLN A 448 -11.99 14.56 2.66
CA GLN A 448 -13.15 15.45 2.77
C GLN A 448 -13.83 15.32 4.13
N VAL A 449 -13.97 14.09 4.64
CA VAL A 449 -14.65 13.82 5.92
C VAL A 449 -13.77 14.21 7.13
N ALA A 450 -12.45 14.07 7.02
CA ALA A 450 -11.52 14.34 8.11
C ALA A 450 -10.21 15.00 7.65
N PRO A 451 -10.24 16.24 7.10
CA PRO A 451 -9.04 16.88 6.52
C PRO A 451 -7.86 16.92 7.50
N LYS A 452 -8.15 17.14 8.79
CA LYS A 452 -7.15 17.24 9.87
C LYS A 452 -6.48 15.91 10.23
N ARG A 453 -7.03 14.77 9.79
CA ARG A 453 -6.46 13.41 9.96
C ARG A 453 -5.72 12.95 8.69
N THR A 454 -5.62 13.80 7.67
CA THR A 454 -4.91 13.44 6.45
C THR A 454 -3.44 13.16 6.77
N ASN A 455 -2.93 12.07 6.23
CA ASN A 455 -1.51 11.75 6.22
C ASN A 455 -1.06 11.72 4.76
N PHE A 456 0.08 12.34 4.47
CA PHE A 456 0.73 12.18 3.16
C PHE A 456 1.62 10.94 3.18
N VAL A 457 1.63 10.19 2.10
CA VAL A 457 2.46 8.99 1.96
C VAL A 457 3.75 9.36 1.23
N LEU A 458 4.89 9.16 1.89
CA LEU A 458 6.20 9.15 1.25
C LEU A 458 6.60 7.72 0.96
N ALA A 459 6.69 7.34 -0.31
CA ALA A 459 7.18 6.02 -0.73
C ALA A 459 8.34 6.18 -1.72
N PHE A 460 9.24 5.20 -1.75
CA PHE A 460 10.35 5.15 -2.71
C PHE A 460 10.04 4.12 -3.78
N ASP A 461 10.22 4.50 -5.03
CA ASP A 461 10.26 3.53 -6.12
C ASP A 461 11.68 2.93 -6.18
N SER A 462 11.86 1.80 -5.49
CA SER A 462 13.16 1.10 -5.50
C SER A 462 13.57 0.66 -6.90
N ASP A 463 12.61 0.35 -7.78
CA ASP A 463 12.91 -0.07 -9.14
C ASP A 463 13.46 1.12 -9.93
N ALA A 464 12.95 2.34 -9.70
CA ALA A 464 13.52 3.55 -10.28
C ALA A 464 14.97 3.80 -9.80
N VAL A 465 15.30 3.47 -8.54
CA VAL A 465 16.67 3.58 -8.01
C VAL A 465 17.58 2.49 -8.59
N ALA A 466 17.12 1.23 -8.65
CA ALA A 466 17.87 0.12 -9.21
C ALA A 466 18.11 0.29 -10.72
N GLU A 467 17.10 0.73 -11.48
CA GLU A 467 17.22 1.08 -12.90
C GLU A 467 18.15 2.28 -13.11
N ALA A 468 18.16 3.26 -12.20
CA ALA A 468 19.09 4.38 -12.28
C ALA A 468 20.56 3.94 -12.11
N ASN A 469 20.81 2.89 -11.32
CA ASN A 469 22.15 2.33 -11.12
C ASN A 469 22.56 1.36 -12.24
N SER A 470 21.61 0.67 -12.89
CA SER A 470 21.88 -0.18 -14.05
C SER A 470 21.76 0.62 -15.36
N SER A 471 22.86 1.19 -15.85
CA SER A 471 22.85 2.06 -17.03
C SER A 471 22.44 1.35 -18.34
N THR A 472 21.14 1.26 -18.66
CA THR A 472 20.68 0.87 -20.01
C THR A 472 19.21 1.20 -20.35
N ALA A 473 18.37 1.75 -19.46
CA ALA A 473 16.93 1.86 -19.72
C ALA A 473 16.41 3.27 -20.08
N VAL A 474 15.67 3.36 -21.19
CA VAL A 474 14.96 4.56 -21.68
C VAL A 474 13.56 4.65 -21.05
N GLY A 475 13.36 5.72 -20.29
CA GLY A 475 12.12 6.49 -20.10
C GLY A 475 10.78 5.78 -19.89
N VAL A 476 10.36 5.67 -18.62
CA VAL A 476 8.95 5.77 -18.19
C VAL A 476 8.91 6.59 -16.89
N ARG A 477 8.08 7.64 -16.82
CA ARG A 477 7.80 8.39 -15.58
C ARG A 477 6.56 7.77 -14.92
N ARG A 478 6.62 7.40 -13.64
CA ARG A 478 5.46 7.05 -12.80
C ARG A 478 5.39 8.00 -11.60
N ALA A 479 4.18 8.47 -11.31
CA ALA A 479 3.90 9.41 -10.22
C ALA A 479 3.59 8.67 -8.91
N VAL A 480 4.02 9.27 -7.80
CA VAL A 480 3.65 8.90 -6.42
C VAL A 480 2.28 9.50 -6.13
N GLY A 481 1.34 8.72 -5.59
CA GLY A 481 -0.04 9.16 -5.32
C GLY A 481 -0.44 9.11 -3.84
N ILE A 482 -1.42 9.92 -3.46
CA ILE A 482 -2.16 9.86 -2.20
C ILE A 482 -2.86 8.49 -2.00
N VAL A 483 -2.93 8.02 -0.75
CA VAL A 483 -4.00 7.13 -0.24
C VAL A 483 -4.93 7.97 0.64
N SER A 484 -6.09 8.35 0.12
CA SER A 484 -7.15 9.03 0.87
C SER A 484 -8.08 7.98 1.45
N MET A 485 -8.08 7.80 2.77
CA MET A 485 -9.02 6.92 3.45
C MET A 485 -10.35 7.64 3.69
N ASP A 486 -11.16 7.77 2.64
CA ASP A 486 -12.52 8.31 2.73
C ASP A 486 -13.56 7.23 2.38
N PRO A 487 -14.34 6.71 3.35
CA PRO A 487 -15.29 5.62 3.11
C PRO A 487 -16.63 6.05 2.47
N ALA A 488 -16.83 7.30 2.03
CA ALA A 488 -18.18 7.84 1.83
C ALA A 488 -18.59 8.36 0.43
N ALA A 489 -17.85 8.14 -0.67
CA ALA A 489 -18.25 8.68 -1.99
C ALA A 489 -18.57 7.60 -3.05
N ARG A 490 -19.87 7.37 -3.32
CA ARG A 490 -20.37 6.78 -4.59
C ARG A 490 -21.67 7.42 -5.07
N GLY A 491 -21.75 7.60 -6.38
CA GLY A 491 -22.97 7.74 -7.19
C GLY A 491 -22.60 7.88 -8.67
N GLY A 492 -23.03 6.94 -9.53
CA GLY A 492 -22.63 6.88 -10.95
C GLY A 492 -23.69 7.32 -11.97
N VAL A 493 -23.28 7.54 -13.22
CA VAL A 493 -24.12 7.60 -14.46
C VAL A 493 -23.28 7.12 -15.68
N ALA A 494 -23.93 6.72 -16.77
CA ALA A 494 -23.45 5.88 -17.88
C ALA A 494 -23.25 6.58 -19.24
N GLY A 495 -22.49 5.93 -20.15
CA GLY A 495 -22.38 6.18 -21.62
C GLY A 495 -21.15 7.01 -22.00
N VAL A 496 -20.35 6.78 -23.06
CA VAL A 496 -20.65 6.42 -24.47
C VAL A 496 -19.48 5.62 -25.08
N ALA A 497 -19.81 4.69 -25.98
CA ALA A 497 -18.87 3.79 -26.67
C ALA A 497 -18.08 4.46 -27.80
N GLY A 498 -16.75 4.25 -27.83
CA GLY A 498 -15.87 4.54 -28.96
C GLY A 498 -15.38 3.24 -29.61
N ALA A 499 -15.64 3.09 -30.92
CA ALA A 499 -15.31 1.91 -31.71
C ALA A 499 -13.81 1.82 -32.03
N ALA A 500 -13.21 0.63 -31.87
CA ALA A 500 -11.87 0.32 -32.39
C ALA A 500 -11.98 -0.68 -33.56
N VAL A 501 -11.35 -0.29 -34.67
CA VAL A 501 -11.16 -1.06 -35.92
C VAL A 501 -10.02 -2.08 -35.72
N PRO A 502 -10.09 -3.31 -36.26
CA PRO A 502 -8.99 -4.27 -36.15
C PRO A 502 -7.93 -4.04 -37.24
N LEU A 503 -6.65 -3.98 -36.85
CA LEU A 503 -5.53 -4.09 -37.77
C LEU A 503 -5.15 -5.56 -37.95
N ALA A 504 -5.28 -6.03 -39.19
CA ALA A 504 -4.90 -7.36 -39.63
C ALA A 504 -3.40 -7.44 -39.93
N VAL A 505 -2.84 -8.60 -39.60
CA VAL A 505 -1.50 -9.08 -39.97
C VAL A 505 -1.44 -9.36 -41.47
N ALA A 506 -0.37 -8.92 -42.14
CA ALA A 506 0.06 -9.47 -43.42
C ALA A 506 1.60 -9.44 -43.55
N GLU A 507 2.18 -10.64 -43.61
CA GLU A 507 3.54 -10.90 -44.07
C GLU A 507 3.64 -10.79 -45.61
N LYS A 508 4.74 -10.23 -46.14
CA LYS A 508 5.71 -10.88 -47.06
C LYS A 508 6.53 -9.91 -47.95
N LYS A 509 7.85 -10.14 -47.88
CA LYS A 509 8.90 -10.34 -48.93
C LYS A 509 9.35 -9.25 -49.92
N GLU A 510 10.69 -9.14 -49.98
CA GLU A 510 11.63 -9.03 -51.14
C GLU A 510 11.59 -7.69 -51.95
N GLU A 511 12.65 -7.03 -52.42
CA GLU A 511 14.06 -7.25 -52.88
C GLU A 511 14.78 -5.85 -52.79
N GLU A 512 16.05 -5.67 -52.37
CA GLU A 512 17.38 -5.82 -53.05
C GLU A 512 17.97 -4.50 -53.67
N GLU A 513 19.33 -4.46 -53.76
CA GLU A 513 20.32 -3.48 -54.33
C GLU A 513 20.88 -2.34 -53.43
N GLU A 514 22.15 -2.40 -52.97
CA GLU A 514 23.47 -2.03 -53.60
C GLU A 514 23.71 -0.48 -53.64
N ALA A 515 24.87 0.14 -53.38
CA ALA A 515 26.27 -0.24 -53.10
C ALA A 515 27.09 0.96 -52.51
N GLU A 516 28.37 0.70 -52.26
CA GLU A 516 29.43 1.37 -51.46
C GLU A 516 29.97 2.80 -51.77
N LYS A 517 30.47 3.42 -50.68
CA LYS A 517 31.74 4.19 -50.44
C LYS A 517 32.04 5.54 -51.14
N LYS A 518 32.19 6.60 -50.32
CA LYS A 518 33.45 7.34 -50.01
C LYS A 518 33.17 8.76 -49.45
N SER A 519 33.51 9.01 -48.18
CA SER A 519 34.20 10.25 -47.72
C SER A 519 34.43 10.23 -46.21
N LYS A 520 35.64 9.82 -45.78
CA LYS A 520 36.15 10.05 -44.41
C LYS A 520 36.97 11.34 -44.43
N SER A 521 36.50 12.39 -43.75
CA SER A 521 37.34 13.40 -43.07
C SER A 521 36.54 14.53 -42.36
N LYS A 522 35.25 14.34 -42.05
CA LYS A 522 34.47 15.27 -41.23
C LYS A 522 33.85 14.64 -39.97
N ASP A 523 33.74 13.31 -39.93
CA ASP A 523 33.10 12.59 -38.82
C ASP A 523 33.95 12.52 -37.54
N GLU A 524 35.27 12.73 -37.60
CA GLU A 524 36.13 12.60 -36.42
C GLU A 524 36.07 13.84 -35.50
N LYS A 525 35.80 15.03 -36.06
CA LYS A 525 35.55 16.25 -35.27
C LYS A 525 34.09 16.41 -34.84
N GLN A 526 33.15 15.79 -35.53
CA GLN A 526 31.76 15.74 -35.10
C GLN A 526 31.61 14.72 -33.96
N LYS A 527 32.27 13.56 -34.04
CA LYS A 527 32.25 12.53 -33.00
C LYS A 527 32.94 12.95 -31.70
N GLU A 528 33.98 13.79 -31.76
CA GLU A 528 34.62 14.36 -30.55
C GLU A 528 33.80 15.50 -29.91
N LYS A 529 32.95 16.19 -30.69
CA LYS A 529 31.99 17.18 -30.20
C LYS A 529 30.72 16.50 -29.63
N ASP A 530 30.32 15.38 -30.22
CA ASP A 530 29.20 14.57 -29.77
C ASP A 530 29.58 13.75 -28.51
N GLU A 531 30.79 13.17 -28.40
CA GLU A 531 31.28 12.47 -27.19
C GLU A 531 31.55 13.43 -26.00
N LYS A 532 31.96 14.69 -26.24
CA LYS A 532 32.05 15.69 -25.16
C LYS A 532 30.69 16.24 -24.73
N SER A 533 29.67 16.22 -25.60
CA SER A 533 28.29 16.52 -25.22
C SER A 533 27.57 15.33 -24.55
N GLU A 534 28.11 14.12 -24.72
CA GLU A 534 27.68 12.90 -24.05
C GLU A 534 28.36 12.64 -22.69
N LYS A 535 29.16 13.61 -22.20
CA LYS A 535 29.21 13.97 -20.76
C LYS A 535 27.86 14.53 -20.31
N LYS A 536 26.76 13.86 -20.67
CA LYS A 536 25.53 13.86 -19.89
C LYS A 536 25.92 13.20 -18.58
N ILE A 537 26.26 14.04 -17.62
CA ILE A 537 26.05 13.82 -16.19
C ILE A 537 24.94 12.77 -16.10
N LYS A 538 25.27 11.55 -15.63
CA LYS A 538 24.28 10.60 -15.17
C LYS A 538 23.53 11.37 -14.08
N ARG A 539 22.49 12.12 -14.46
CA ARG A 539 21.62 12.90 -13.59
C ARG A 539 20.92 11.82 -12.78
N LYS A 540 21.58 11.42 -11.69
CA LYS A 540 21.07 10.49 -10.69
C LYS A 540 19.69 11.04 -10.36
N ARG A 541 18.65 10.33 -10.79
CA ARG A 541 17.29 10.84 -10.75
C ARG A 541 16.93 11.06 -9.29
N SER A 542 16.53 12.29 -8.96
CA SER A 542 16.04 12.64 -7.65
C SER A 542 14.71 11.95 -7.40
N VAL A 543 14.41 11.69 -6.14
CA VAL A 543 13.13 11.09 -5.75
C VAL A 543 12.06 12.17 -5.91
N PRO A 544 11.01 11.93 -6.71
CA PRO A 544 9.96 12.90 -6.93
C PRO A 544 9.22 13.13 -5.61
N ILE A 545 9.08 14.40 -5.25
CA ILE A 545 8.28 14.82 -4.10
C ILE A 545 6.82 14.51 -4.46
N PRO A 546 6.02 13.92 -3.55
CA PRO A 546 4.60 13.72 -3.82
C PRO A 546 3.98 15.07 -4.18
N SER A 547 3.38 15.15 -5.36
CA SER A 547 2.75 16.37 -5.89
C SER A 547 1.76 16.96 -4.90
N GLU A 548 1.07 16.12 -4.14
CA GLU A 548 0.01 16.55 -3.24
C GLU A 548 0.57 17.14 -1.94
N LEU A 549 1.70 16.62 -1.45
CA LEU A 549 2.42 17.25 -0.34
C LEU A 549 2.98 18.61 -0.77
N MET A 550 3.50 18.68 -2.00
CA MET A 550 3.99 19.93 -2.60
C MET A 550 2.85 20.95 -2.72
N ASN A 551 1.73 20.57 -3.35
CA ASN A 551 0.57 21.44 -3.56
C ASN A 551 -0.04 21.89 -2.24
N ALA A 552 -0.10 21.00 -1.24
CA ALA A 552 -0.52 21.34 0.11
C ALA A 552 0.34 22.46 0.72
N VAL A 553 1.66 22.35 0.62
CA VAL A 553 2.60 23.36 1.13
C VAL A 553 2.49 24.67 0.35
N GLN A 554 2.44 24.62 -0.98
CA GLN A 554 2.26 25.79 -1.85
C GLN A 554 0.99 26.56 -1.47
N VAL A 555 -0.18 25.89 -1.43
CA VAL A 555 -1.44 26.53 -1.06
C VAL A 555 -1.37 27.14 0.34
N LEU A 556 -0.75 26.47 1.31
CA LEU A 556 -0.60 27.02 2.66
C LEU A 556 0.27 28.28 2.71
N LEU A 557 1.30 28.38 1.85
CA LEU A 557 2.21 29.52 1.79
C LEU A 557 1.64 30.75 1.09
N LEU A 558 0.65 30.59 0.19
CA LEU A 558 0.06 31.73 -0.54
C LEU A 558 -0.47 32.86 0.37
N GLY A 559 -0.32 34.10 -0.04
CA GLY A 559 -1.02 35.25 0.53
C GLY A 559 -2.54 35.10 0.40
N ALA A 560 -3.29 35.89 1.18
CA ALA A 560 -4.76 35.84 1.10
C ALA A 560 -5.31 36.29 -0.27
N ASN A 561 -4.60 37.17 -0.97
CA ASN A 561 -5.00 37.64 -2.31
C ASN A 561 -4.61 36.61 -3.37
N GLU A 562 -3.37 36.13 -3.37
CA GLU A 562 -2.89 35.07 -4.27
C GLU A 562 -3.74 33.80 -4.15
N PHE A 563 -4.10 33.39 -2.93
CA PHE A 563 -5.00 32.26 -2.73
C PHE A 563 -6.38 32.51 -3.33
N LYS A 564 -6.90 33.75 -3.24
CA LYS A 564 -8.18 34.10 -3.86
C LYS A 564 -8.07 34.07 -5.39
N GLU A 565 -7.00 34.60 -5.96
CA GLU A 565 -6.73 34.57 -7.40
C GLU A 565 -6.64 33.13 -7.91
N LEU A 566 -5.96 32.25 -7.19
CA LEU A 566 -5.90 30.81 -7.51
C LEU A 566 -7.30 30.17 -7.52
N VAL A 567 -8.13 30.46 -6.50
CA VAL A 567 -9.50 29.94 -6.43
C VAL A 567 -10.35 30.48 -7.58
N ASP A 568 -10.23 31.77 -7.90
CA ASP A 568 -10.97 32.41 -8.98
C ASP A 568 -10.53 31.84 -10.35
N GLU A 569 -9.24 31.56 -10.56
CA GLU A 569 -8.68 30.95 -11.78
C GLU A 569 -9.19 29.52 -12.00
N ILE A 570 -9.12 28.67 -10.97
CA ILE A 570 -9.61 27.28 -11.07
C ILE A 570 -11.12 27.25 -11.26
N SER A 571 -11.85 28.13 -10.58
CA SER A 571 -13.31 28.23 -10.75
C SER A 571 -13.68 28.69 -12.17
N ALA A 572 -12.88 29.55 -12.78
CA ALA A 572 -13.10 29.98 -14.17
C ALA A 572 -12.82 28.84 -15.16
N ALA A 573 -11.80 28.01 -14.91
CA ALA A 573 -11.51 26.83 -15.73
C ALA A 573 -12.66 25.79 -15.66
N ASP A 574 -13.25 25.62 -14.48
CA ASP A 574 -14.39 24.71 -14.27
C ASP A 574 -15.69 25.20 -14.95
N GLU A 575 -15.83 26.50 -15.26
CA GLU A 575 -16.99 27.04 -15.99
C GLU A 575 -16.90 26.77 -17.51
N ASP A 576 -15.69 26.67 -18.06
CA ASP A 576 -15.45 26.46 -19.50
C ASP A 576 -15.49 24.98 -19.89
N GLU A 577 -15.19 24.07 -18.97
CA GLU A 577 -15.44 22.65 -19.17
C GLU A 577 -16.92 22.37 -18.83
N GLU A 578 -17.73 21.92 -19.80
CA GLU A 578 -19.04 21.31 -19.51
C GLU A 578 -18.81 20.01 -18.72
N ILE A 579 -18.48 20.14 -17.43
CA ILE A 579 -18.20 19.00 -16.55
C ILE A 579 -19.47 18.14 -16.53
N GLU A 580 -19.37 16.94 -17.08
CA GLU A 580 -20.41 15.93 -16.98
C GLU A 580 -20.79 15.77 -15.51
N LYS A 581 -22.02 16.17 -15.18
CA LYS A 581 -22.55 16.12 -13.82
C LYS A 581 -22.33 14.73 -13.21
N GLY A 582 -21.37 14.62 -12.29
CA GLY A 582 -21.09 13.40 -11.53
C GLY A 582 -19.64 12.93 -11.56
N LEU A 583 -18.76 13.55 -12.36
CA LEU A 583 -17.32 13.29 -12.24
C LEU A 583 -16.76 14.00 -10.99
N PRO A 584 -15.82 13.36 -10.27
CA PRO A 584 -15.10 14.03 -9.19
C PRO A 584 -14.33 15.24 -9.75
N PRO A 585 -14.16 16.32 -8.96
CA PRO A 585 -13.41 17.49 -9.41
C PRO A 585 -11.99 17.08 -9.82
N PRO A 586 -11.41 17.76 -10.83
CA PRO A 586 -10.05 17.47 -11.26
C PRO A 586 -9.09 17.59 -10.08
N ARG A 587 -8.11 16.68 -10.02
CA ARG A 587 -7.05 16.74 -9.01
C ARG A 587 -6.30 18.05 -9.19
N LEU A 588 -6.12 18.78 -8.10
CA LEU A 588 -5.33 20.01 -8.11
C LEU A 588 -3.87 19.66 -8.45
N ASP A 589 -3.43 20.10 -9.62
CA ASP A 589 -2.03 20.07 -10.03
C ASP A 589 -1.57 21.51 -10.26
N LEU A 590 -0.93 22.09 -9.25
CA LEU A 590 -0.33 23.42 -9.35
C LEU A 590 0.95 23.39 -10.20
N GLY A 591 1.43 22.19 -10.56
CA GLY A 591 2.59 22.00 -11.41
C GLY A 591 3.87 22.62 -10.87
N ALA A 592 4.81 22.82 -11.79
CA ALA A 592 6.05 23.56 -11.55
C ALA A 592 5.88 25.07 -11.74
N SER A 593 4.72 25.56 -12.21
CA SER A 593 4.52 26.97 -12.56
C SER A 593 4.60 27.88 -11.32
N LEU A 594 4.01 27.48 -10.19
CA LEU A 594 4.18 28.22 -8.93
C LEU A 594 5.61 28.16 -8.39
N LEU A 595 6.44 27.24 -8.89
CA LEU A 595 7.86 27.13 -8.51
C LEU A 595 8.78 27.88 -9.50
N GLU A 596 8.23 28.62 -10.47
CA GLU A 596 9.00 29.54 -11.33
C GLU A 596 9.51 30.73 -10.52
N ASP A 597 8.72 31.23 -9.56
CA ASP A 597 9.18 32.21 -8.58
C ASP A 597 10.18 31.57 -7.63
N GLU A 598 11.42 32.06 -7.71
CA GLU A 598 12.55 31.53 -6.98
C GLU A 598 12.39 31.66 -5.46
N GLU A 599 11.98 32.84 -4.98
CA GLU A 599 11.78 33.08 -3.54
C GLU A 599 10.70 32.15 -2.98
N PHE A 600 9.59 32.00 -3.71
CA PHE A 600 8.50 31.11 -3.30
C PHE A 600 8.92 29.64 -3.31
N ARG A 601 9.67 29.21 -4.34
CA ARG A 601 10.24 27.86 -4.41
C ARG A 601 11.15 27.58 -3.22
N GLU A 602 12.03 28.51 -2.84
CA GLU A 602 12.87 28.38 -1.65
C GLU A 602 12.04 28.22 -0.38
N LEU A 603 10.97 29.00 -0.22
CA LEU A 603 10.07 28.91 0.93
C LEU A 603 9.39 27.54 1.00
N VAL A 604 8.93 27.01 -0.14
CA VAL A 604 8.32 25.68 -0.23
C VAL A 604 9.33 24.60 0.17
N LEU A 605 10.55 24.63 -0.38
CA LEU A 605 11.61 23.67 -0.06
C LEU A 605 12.06 23.77 1.40
N ALA A 606 12.17 24.98 1.95
CA ALA A 606 12.49 25.20 3.35
C ALA A 606 11.39 24.63 4.25
N CYS A 607 10.11 24.87 3.92
CA CYS A 607 8.97 24.33 4.66
C CYS A 607 8.99 22.80 4.64
N LEU A 608 9.14 22.18 3.48
CA LEU A 608 9.18 20.72 3.34
C LEU A 608 10.36 20.12 4.13
N THR A 609 11.54 20.73 4.05
CA THR A 609 12.70 20.30 4.83
C THR A 609 12.44 20.37 6.33
N GLN A 610 11.84 21.45 6.83
CA GLN A 610 11.47 21.57 8.24
C GLN A 610 10.39 20.55 8.65
N THR A 611 9.42 20.27 7.78
CA THR A 611 8.41 19.22 8.01
C THR A 611 9.08 17.86 8.16
N LEU A 612 9.97 17.47 7.25
CA LEU A 612 10.69 16.20 7.33
C LEU A 612 11.55 16.10 8.60
N LEU A 613 12.23 17.19 8.97
CA LEU A 613 13.00 17.26 10.20
C LEU A 613 12.10 17.14 11.45
N ALA A 614 10.93 17.76 11.44
CA ALA A 614 9.98 17.68 12.54
C ALA A 614 9.41 16.26 12.69
N VAL A 615 9.02 15.61 11.59
CA VAL A 615 8.56 14.22 11.59
C VAL A 615 9.67 13.27 12.07
N SER A 616 10.90 13.46 11.58
CA SER A 616 12.06 12.67 12.02
C SER A 616 12.35 12.83 13.53
N LYS A 617 12.15 14.03 14.09
CA LYS A 617 12.32 14.31 15.53
C LYS A 617 11.15 13.86 16.40
N ALA A 618 9.98 13.61 15.82
CA ALA A 618 8.82 13.12 16.56
C ALA A 618 8.97 11.64 16.95
N SER A 619 9.85 10.90 16.26
CA SER A 619 10.22 9.54 16.67
C SER A 619 10.92 9.56 18.03
N PRO A 620 10.56 8.64 18.96
CA PRO A 620 11.14 8.59 20.31
C PRO A 620 12.62 8.20 20.33
N THR A 621 13.13 7.58 19.26
CA THR A 621 14.49 7.07 19.12
C THR A 621 15.13 7.56 17.81
N THR A 622 16.45 7.48 17.70
CA THR A 622 17.19 7.66 16.43
C THR A 622 17.19 6.39 15.59
N TYR A 623 17.69 6.44 14.35
CA TYR A 623 17.83 5.26 13.50
C TYR A 623 18.86 4.28 14.09
N GLU A 624 19.98 4.81 14.56
CA GLU A 624 21.09 4.03 15.13
C GLU A 624 20.68 3.33 16.43
N GLU A 625 19.89 3.99 17.27
CA GLU A 625 19.35 3.40 18.51
C GLU A 625 18.44 2.20 18.23
N ASP A 626 17.49 2.34 17.30
CA ASP A 626 16.62 1.24 16.90
C ASP A 626 17.39 0.10 16.25
N LEU A 627 18.40 0.42 15.43
CA LEU A 627 19.22 -0.57 14.75
C LEU A 627 19.99 -1.41 15.77
N ILE A 628 20.64 -0.76 16.74
CA ILE A 628 21.34 -1.44 17.83
C ILE A 628 20.38 -2.34 18.62
N GLU A 629 19.19 -1.84 18.96
CA GLU A 629 18.22 -2.61 19.72
C GLU A 629 17.67 -3.79 18.92
N TYR A 630 17.36 -3.58 17.64
CA TYR A 630 16.91 -4.62 16.73
C TYR A 630 17.96 -5.73 16.60
N MET A 631 19.24 -5.37 16.42
CA MET A 631 20.36 -6.33 16.35
C MET A 631 20.46 -7.17 17.64
N LYS A 632 20.35 -6.54 18.82
CA LYS A 632 20.30 -7.30 20.09
C LYS A 632 19.13 -8.29 20.13
N LEU A 633 17.95 -7.88 19.66
CA LEU A 633 16.76 -8.72 19.67
C LEU A 633 16.88 -9.93 18.74
N ILE A 634 17.52 -9.79 17.57
CA ILE A 634 17.73 -10.92 16.65
C ILE A 634 18.88 -11.84 17.11
N ASP A 635 19.95 -11.28 17.70
CA ASP A 635 21.14 -12.04 18.07
C ASP A 635 20.95 -12.92 19.31
N SER A 636 20.14 -12.49 20.29
CA SER A 636 19.91 -13.34 21.47
C SER A 636 18.86 -14.43 21.20
N SER A 637 19.28 -15.43 20.44
CA SER A 637 18.60 -16.73 20.32
C SER A 637 18.71 -17.50 21.64
N SER A 638 18.06 -17.02 22.69
CA SER A 638 18.04 -17.72 23.98
C SER A 638 16.89 -18.72 24.00
N SER A 639 17.23 -20.00 23.90
CA SER A 639 16.29 -21.11 24.10
C SER A 639 15.69 -21.16 25.52
N SER A 640 16.12 -20.31 26.45
CA SER A 640 15.64 -20.26 27.83
C SER A 640 14.36 -19.43 28.04
N LEU A 641 13.92 -18.65 27.05
CA LEU A 641 12.75 -17.78 27.19
C LEU A 641 11.46 -18.61 27.09
N SER A 642 10.44 -18.22 27.87
CA SER A 642 9.09 -18.78 27.73
C SER A 642 8.49 -18.47 26.35
N PRO A 643 7.54 -19.27 25.85
CA PRO A 643 6.89 -18.99 24.56
C PRO A 643 6.27 -17.58 24.48
N GLN A 644 5.73 -17.06 25.58
CA GLN A 644 5.17 -15.71 25.64
C GLN A 644 6.24 -14.62 25.54
N GLU A 645 7.40 -14.80 26.19
CA GLU A 645 8.52 -13.86 26.08
C GLU A 645 9.14 -13.90 24.68
N GLN A 646 9.28 -15.08 24.07
CA GLN A 646 9.74 -15.21 22.69
C GLN A 646 8.80 -14.48 21.72
N LYS A 647 7.49 -14.63 21.92
CA LYS A 647 6.46 -13.95 21.15
C LYS A 647 6.53 -12.43 21.29
N MET A 648 6.60 -11.92 22.52
CA MET A 648 6.74 -10.49 22.80
C MET A 648 8.02 -9.93 22.17
N ARG A 649 9.13 -10.65 22.27
CA ARG A 649 10.41 -10.30 21.66
C ARG A 649 10.33 -10.24 20.13
N ARG A 650 9.69 -11.23 19.50
CA ARG A 650 9.43 -11.24 18.05
C ARG A 650 8.62 -9.99 17.64
N ARG A 651 7.55 -9.67 18.38
CA ARG A 651 6.72 -8.48 18.12
C ARG A 651 7.51 -7.19 18.27
N GLN A 652 8.33 -7.07 19.31
CA GLN A 652 9.22 -5.92 19.51
C GLN A 652 10.21 -5.76 18.35
N ALA A 653 10.80 -6.87 17.87
CA ALA A 653 11.70 -6.84 16.71
C ALA A 653 10.98 -6.40 15.43
N MET A 654 9.74 -6.86 15.21
CA MET A 654 8.93 -6.42 14.07
C MET A 654 8.58 -4.93 14.15
N ALA A 655 8.22 -4.43 15.33
CA ALA A 655 7.93 -3.00 15.53
C ALA A 655 9.15 -2.12 15.23
N LEU A 656 10.33 -2.52 15.71
CA LEU A 656 11.60 -1.83 15.39
C LEU A 656 11.92 -1.90 13.90
N HIS A 657 11.68 -3.04 13.25
CA HIS A 657 11.92 -3.20 11.81
C HIS A 657 11.04 -2.26 10.97
N VAL A 658 9.75 -2.16 11.30
CA VAL A 658 8.85 -1.18 10.68
C VAL A 658 9.41 0.23 10.85
N ARG A 659 9.74 0.62 12.09
CA ARG A 659 10.27 1.97 12.37
C ARG A 659 11.57 2.26 11.62
N LEU A 660 12.47 1.29 11.51
CA LEU A 660 13.71 1.41 10.73
C LEU A 660 13.42 1.66 9.25
N GLY A 661 12.47 0.92 8.66
CA GLY A 661 12.04 1.12 7.28
C GLY A 661 11.48 2.52 7.03
N GLU A 662 10.60 2.99 7.90
CA GLU A 662 10.03 4.34 7.76
C GLU A 662 11.07 5.45 7.97
N LYS A 663 12.04 5.25 8.87
CA LYS A 663 13.17 6.18 9.07
C LYS A 663 14.12 6.20 7.87
N GLU A 664 14.35 5.06 7.24
CA GLU A 664 15.15 4.96 6.02
C GLU A 664 14.48 5.74 4.88
N VAL A 665 13.17 5.55 4.69
CA VAL A 665 12.34 6.36 3.79
C VAL A 665 12.51 7.86 4.08
N LEU A 666 12.38 8.29 5.34
CA LEU A 666 12.58 9.70 5.71
C LEU A 666 13.99 10.22 5.43
N LYS A 667 15.02 9.40 5.70
CA LYS A 667 16.43 9.75 5.46
C LYS A 667 16.70 9.94 3.97
N LEU A 668 16.22 9.01 3.14
CA LEU A 668 16.31 9.10 1.68
C LEU A 668 15.56 10.32 1.14
N ALA A 669 14.39 10.64 1.72
CA ALA A 669 13.61 11.80 1.32
C ALA A 669 14.42 13.06 1.60
N LYS A 670 14.89 13.23 2.83
CA LYS A 670 15.73 14.35 3.24
C LYS A 670 16.97 14.50 2.34
N PHE A 671 17.64 13.40 2.00
CA PHE A 671 18.79 13.44 1.11
C PHE A 671 18.42 13.92 -0.30
N SER A 672 17.31 13.41 -0.85
CA SER A 672 16.77 13.88 -2.13
C SER A 672 16.46 15.38 -2.11
N PHE A 673 15.87 15.88 -1.02
CA PHE A 673 15.56 17.30 -0.83
C PHE A 673 16.82 18.17 -0.77
N VAL A 674 17.80 17.80 0.06
CA VAL A 674 19.06 18.55 0.18
C VAL A 674 19.79 18.58 -1.15
N ARG A 675 19.75 17.48 -1.90
CA ARG A 675 20.36 17.42 -3.21
C ARG A 675 19.64 18.31 -4.23
N GLN A 676 18.31 18.26 -4.30
CA GLN A 676 17.54 19.14 -5.20
C GLN A 676 17.80 20.61 -4.87
N PHE A 677 17.92 20.93 -3.58
CA PHE A 677 18.30 22.25 -3.12
C PHE A 677 19.72 22.63 -3.58
N ALA A 678 20.70 21.74 -3.45
CA ALA A 678 22.07 22.00 -3.89
C ALA A 678 22.20 22.13 -5.42
N GLU A 679 21.50 21.29 -6.19
CA GLU A 679 21.45 21.38 -7.66
C GLU A 679 20.81 22.70 -8.11
N PHE A 680 19.84 23.20 -7.33
CA PHE A 680 19.19 24.48 -7.57
C PHE A 680 20.13 25.67 -7.32
N PHE A 681 20.79 25.76 -6.15
CA PHE A 681 21.76 26.84 -5.92
C PHE A 681 22.92 26.81 -6.90
N LYS A 682 23.28 25.62 -7.38
CA LYS A 682 24.28 25.48 -8.41
C LYS A 682 23.82 26.09 -9.74
N SER A 683 22.57 25.89 -10.16
CA SER A 683 22.09 26.49 -11.41
C SER A 683 22.02 28.01 -11.34
N LEU A 684 21.62 28.58 -10.19
CA LEU A 684 21.63 30.03 -9.98
C LEU A 684 23.04 30.62 -10.08
N ALA A 685 24.00 29.98 -9.43
CA ALA A 685 25.39 30.44 -9.47
C ALA A 685 26.02 30.29 -10.86
N GLU A 686 25.51 29.37 -11.69
CA GLU A 686 25.91 29.23 -13.10
C GLU A 686 25.26 30.33 -13.96
N GLU A 687 23.98 30.68 -13.74
CA GLU A 687 23.30 31.78 -14.43
C GLU A 687 23.90 33.15 -14.08
N GLU A 688 24.17 33.43 -12.80
CA GLU A 688 24.85 34.68 -12.38
C GLU A 688 26.27 34.81 -12.96
N ALA A 689 26.97 33.70 -13.17
CA ALA A 689 28.31 33.71 -13.76
C ALA A 689 28.29 33.91 -15.29
N GLU A 690 27.26 33.44 -15.98
CA GLU A 690 27.09 33.67 -17.42
C GLU A 690 26.74 35.14 -17.73
N ASP A 691 25.96 35.79 -16.87
CA ASP A 691 25.61 37.22 -17.03
C ASP A 691 26.82 38.16 -16.80
N GLU A 692 27.77 37.80 -15.91
CA GLU A 692 28.99 38.60 -15.67
C GLU A 692 29.97 38.56 -16.87
N ASP A 693 30.00 37.46 -17.63
CA ASP A 693 30.87 37.30 -18.79
C ASP A 693 30.35 38.07 -20.03
N GLU A 694 29.04 38.33 -20.15
CA GLU A 694 28.46 39.09 -21.28
C GLU A 694 28.71 40.61 -21.18
N ASP A 695 28.83 41.16 -19.96
CA ASP A 695 29.07 42.59 -19.75
C ASP A 695 30.54 43.00 -19.97
N GLU A 696 31.51 42.08 -19.86
CA GLU A 696 32.94 42.40 -20.14
C GLU A 696 33.23 42.55 -21.64
N ASP A 697 32.44 41.92 -22.52
CA ASP A 697 32.62 42.02 -23.98
C ASP A 697 31.98 43.30 -24.57
N GLU A 698 31.01 43.94 -23.89
CA GLU A 698 30.41 45.22 -24.35
C GLU A 698 31.24 46.46 -23.97
N GLU A 699 32.14 46.39 -22.98
CA GLU A 699 33.05 47.51 -22.64
C GLU A 699 34.32 47.55 -23.52
N GLU A 700 34.59 46.54 -24.36
CA GLU A 700 35.73 46.51 -25.29
C GLU A 700 35.42 46.90 -26.76
N GLU A 701 34.15 47.16 -27.13
CA GLU A 701 33.74 47.79 -28.42
C GLU A 701 33.53 49.31 -28.33
#